data_AF-A0A356G5T7-F1
#
_entry.id   AF-A0A356G5T7-F1
#
_cell.length_a   1.000
_cell.length_b   1.000
_cell.length_c   1.000
_cell.angle_alpha   90.00
_cell.angle_beta   90.00
_cell.angle_gamma   90.00
#
_symmetry.space_group_name_H-M   'P 1'
#
loop_
_entity.id
_entity.type
_entity.pdbx_description
1 polymer ?
#
loop_
_entity_poly.entity_id
_entity_poly.type
_entity_poly.pdbx_seq_one_letter_code
_entity_poly.pdbx_strand_id
1 'polypeptide(L)'
;MRMDSRRDIKVFVSSTSTDLQEQREATFRAIQRLELIPVVMESFGAHSRSPIEVCREKVGGCKYFVLIVGFMYGSAYEDGKSFTEHEYECALESGAKIKVFMLSDNAEVKGAFIEKGTGAVKLEAFKERLRKRHTVQFFETAEQLGGLVKDALTEELIKKEEPPVPAPAPATSLGEAIERALTAAGAKPGEELATAWVGKVLRDAGILWSSHGYSRLKAMLLDFSVEKGGFLSFRDVVQNGGPQTLVTYVPKSDRAAKKQVRVDWDSPLAKAALAACDLALARGGQPGKNESLTDAPESVSLSVNVPQSMRARLASLLKGLGERDVPQLLEVAWAAARRKGAVRRDDERGERLIFPVPLSADARSAGYVEVTVMPSVKNGQEDKPWYKPWFVCFVSMSVLGAPVPARFRPIDALERFCGLSRLPEAVLGQLAELALDERWSWLPAKEGRRNTILENYLRATFARLAWQDGLVVWRREEGGPGRPALAEGFSGASHVCISEDGTFAAFNTGLISGSLSDIYACLRRDGGAKEFSWAGFCTVGRSDLSRELIRKISHLPLRARYFSKIGELLYDPERTLVPNVEHILVGNLERLPLAFLRRELGGLPGLAELFDRAERDETQRPALLARLRGTLTNDRLALESLENGFRTAVERAKKLVEWDYKFAVPSYYPARDRMNFLLPLCFTDPLVADAALVVELLESGNYEGQTVLTLPQAFVDARCIARPASEWLRPPS
;
A
#
# COMPACT_ATOMS: atom_id res chain seq x y z
N MET A 1 -4.46 -5.90 -20.53
CA MET A 1 -3.48 -4.89 -21.02
C MET A 1 -3.26 -3.94 -19.86
N ARG A 2 -2.04 -3.87 -19.30
CA ARG A 2 -1.74 -3.02 -18.14
C ARG A 2 -1.92 -1.55 -18.55
N MET A 3 -2.62 -0.77 -17.73
CA MET A 3 -2.57 0.70 -17.85
C MET A 3 -1.23 1.14 -17.28
N ASP A 4 -0.34 1.67 -18.11
CA ASP A 4 0.90 2.28 -17.61
C ASP A 4 0.54 3.44 -16.67
N SER A 5 1.08 3.43 -15.45
CA SER A 5 0.99 4.58 -14.58
C SER A 5 1.78 5.75 -15.21
N ARG A 6 1.38 7.01 -14.98
CA ARG A 6 2.11 8.17 -15.55
C ARG A 6 3.61 8.14 -15.19
N ARG A 7 3.95 7.57 -14.03
CA ARG A 7 5.32 7.39 -13.52
C ARG A 7 6.14 6.34 -14.27
N ASP A 8 5.53 5.51 -15.13
CA ASP A 8 6.23 4.52 -15.96
C ASP A 8 6.44 5.00 -17.41
N ILE A 9 5.85 6.14 -17.78
CA ILE A 9 5.89 6.66 -19.14
C ILE A 9 7.22 7.36 -19.39
N LYS A 10 8.03 6.80 -20.29
CA LYS A 10 9.30 7.38 -20.73
C LYS A 10 9.12 8.29 -21.94
N VAL A 11 9.76 9.46 -21.90
CA VAL A 11 9.77 10.47 -22.96
C VAL A 11 11.21 10.75 -23.39
N PHE A 12 11.54 10.44 -24.64
CA PHE A 12 12.88 10.71 -25.18
C PHE A 12 12.98 12.16 -25.67
N VAL A 13 14.07 12.87 -25.35
CA VAL A 13 14.32 14.24 -25.81
C VAL A 13 15.50 14.27 -26.78
N SER A 14 15.20 14.48 -28.06
CA SER A 14 16.17 14.54 -29.16
C SER A 14 16.33 15.98 -29.67
N SER A 15 17.59 16.41 -29.78
CA SER A 15 17.98 17.69 -30.37
C SER A 15 19.50 17.74 -30.56
N THR A 16 20.00 18.75 -31.25
CA THR A 16 21.40 19.16 -31.11
C THR A 16 21.66 19.65 -29.67
N SER A 17 22.84 19.37 -29.11
CA SER A 17 23.13 19.61 -27.69
C SER A 17 23.86 20.93 -27.42
N THR A 18 24.63 21.45 -28.37
CA THR A 18 25.48 22.64 -28.15
C THR A 18 24.70 23.94 -28.24
N ASP A 19 23.81 24.08 -29.21
CA ASP A 19 23.05 25.29 -29.51
C ASP A 19 21.72 25.39 -28.74
N LEU A 20 21.15 24.25 -28.30
CA LEU A 20 19.81 24.19 -27.70
C LEU A 20 19.82 23.81 -26.20
N GLN A 21 20.87 24.14 -25.45
CA GLN A 21 21.00 23.74 -24.04
C GLN A 21 19.82 24.21 -23.17
N GLU A 22 19.45 25.48 -23.29
CA GLU A 22 18.35 26.09 -22.51
C GLU A 22 17.00 25.44 -22.85
N GLN A 23 16.80 25.15 -24.14
CA GLN A 23 15.60 24.50 -24.67
C GLN A 23 15.47 23.05 -24.18
N ARG A 24 16.59 22.33 -24.14
CA ARG A 24 16.66 20.96 -23.60
C ARG A 24 16.36 20.95 -22.11
N GLU A 25 16.91 21.89 -21.35
CA GLU A 25 16.65 21.99 -19.92
C GLU A 25 15.19 22.35 -19.63
N ALA A 26 14.61 23.30 -20.37
CA ALA A 26 13.19 23.64 -20.24
C ALA A 26 12.28 22.45 -20.56
N THR A 27 12.60 21.68 -21.60
CA THR A 27 11.89 20.46 -21.99
C THR A 27 11.99 19.38 -20.92
N PHE A 28 13.19 19.16 -20.36
CA PHE A 28 13.42 18.23 -19.26
C PHE A 28 12.57 18.58 -18.04
N ARG A 29 12.60 19.85 -17.60
CA ARG A 29 11.78 20.35 -16.49
C ARG A 29 10.28 20.20 -16.77
N ALA A 30 9.83 20.44 -18.01
CA ALA A 30 8.43 20.27 -18.40
C ALA A 30 7.98 18.80 -18.28
N ILE A 31 8.79 17.85 -18.74
CA ILE A 31 8.51 16.40 -18.65
C ILE A 31 8.46 15.96 -17.18
N GLN A 32 9.41 16.39 -16.34
CA GLN A 32 9.42 16.07 -14.90
C GLN A 32 8.20 16.62 -14.16
N ARG A 33 7.74 17.84 -14.50
CA ARG A 33 6.53 18.45 -13.93
C ARG A 33 5.26 17.66 -14.25
N LEU A 34 5.26 16.84 -15.30
CA LEU A 34 4.17 15.93 -15.66
C LEU A 34 4.29 14.54 -14.99
N GLU A 35 5.27 14.35 -14.10
CA GLU A 35 5.63 13.08 -13.47
C GLU A 35 5.96 11.95 -14.48
N LEU A 36 6.43 12.31 -15.68
CA LEU A 36 6.93 11.37 -16.68
C LEU A 36 8.45 11.18 -16.51
N ILE A 37 9.01 10.12 -17.08
CA ILE A 37 10.45 9.84 -17.03
C ILE A 37 11.14 10.46 -18.26
N PRO A 38 11.91 11.56 -18.12
CA PRO A 38 12.71 12.08 -19.23
C PRO A 38 13.91 11.17 -19.51
N VAL A 39 14.09 10.82 -20.78
CA VAL A 39 15.25 10.08 -21.29
C VAL A 39 16.04 11.04 -22.15
N VAL A 40 17.20 11.47 -21.64
CA VAL A 40 18.05 12.52 -22.22
C VAL A 40 19.50 12.05 -22.27
N MET A 41 20.25 12.45 -23.30
CA MET A 41 21.63 11.96 -23.52
C MET A 41 22.59 12.29 -22.37
N GLU A 42 22.33 13.36 -21.61
CA GLU A 42 23.11 13.81 -20.46
C GLU A 42 23.13 12.78 -19.32
N SER A 43 22.16 11.87 -19.27
CA SER A 43 22.07 10.82 -18.25
C SER A 43 22.56 9.44 -18.70
N PHE A 44 23.06 9.30 -19.93
CA PHE A 44 23.43 7.99 -20.48
C PHE A 44 24.75 7.46 -19.89
N GLY A 45 25.66 8.33 -19.43
CA GLY A 45 26.94 7.89 -18.86
C GLY A 45 27.86 7.21 -19.88
N ALA A 46 28.94 6.58 -19.40
CA ALA A 46 29.91 5.90 -20.26
C ALA A 46 29.44 4.48 -20.64
N HIS A 47 29.57 4.13 -21.92
CA HIS A 47 29.19 2.81 -22.45
C HIS A 47 30.25 2.25 -23.39
N SER A 48 30.37 0.92 -23.44
CA SER A 48 31.26 0.18 -24.37
C SER A 48 30.69 0.00 -25.78
N ARG A 49 29.44 0.41 -26.00
CA ARG A 49 28.69 0.29 -27.25
C ARG A 49 28.70 1.61 -28.01
N SER A 50 28.41 1.56 -29.31
CA SER A 50 28.37 2.79 -30.13
C SER A 50 27.21 3.71 -29.67
N PRO A 51 27.34 5.04 -29.81
CA PRO A 51 26.28 5.97 -29.44
C PRO A 51 24.94 5.65 -30.13
N ILE A 52 24.96 5.17 -31.38
CA ILE A 52 23.76 4.80 -32.13
C ILE A 52 23.04 3.58 -31.52
N GLU A 53 23.79 2.55 -31.10
CA GLU A 53 23.19 1.38 -30.46
C GLU A 53 22.54 1.74 -29.12
N VAL A 54 23.17 2.63 -28.36
CA VAL A 54 22.62 3.16 -27.11
C VAL A 54 21.36 3.98 -27.39
N CYS A 55 21.38 4.90 -28.36
CA CYS A 55 20.21 5.70 -28.72
C CYS A 55 19.05 4.80 -29.16
N ARG A 56 19.29 3.76 -29.98
CA ARG A 56 18.25 2.83 -30.44
C ARG A 56 17.57 2.09 -29.28
N GLU A 57 18.36 1.59 -28.33
CA GLU A 57 17.83 0.94 -27.12
C GLU A 57 16.98 1.90 -26.28
N LYS A 58 17.49 3.13 -26.06
CA LYS A 58 16.82 4.12 -25.21
C LYS A 58 15.52 4.63 -25.84
N VAL A 59 15.50 4.88 -27.14
CA VAL A 59 14.30 5.29 -27.89
C VAL A 59 13.26 4.17 -27.91
N GLY A 60 13.67 2.91 -28.09
CA GLY A 60 12.77 1.75 -28.11
C GLY A 60 11.98 1.55 -26.80
N GLY A 61 12.49 2.05 -25.67
CA GLY A 61 11.81 2.02 -24.38
C GLY A 61 10.86 3.20 -24.11
N CYS A 62 10.70 4.14 -25.05
CA CYS A 62 9.96 5.39 -24.83
C CYS A 62 8.58 5.38 -25.50
N LYS A 63 7.57 5.93 -24.81
CA LYS A 63 6.20 6.05 -25.32
C LYS A 63 6.02 7.32 -26.16
N TYR A 64 6.72 8.38 -25.78
CA TYR A 64 6.72 9.66 -26.49
C TYR A 64 8.15 10.03 -26.88
N PHE A 65 8.26 10.74 -27.99
CA PHE A 65 9.53 11.26 -28.50
C PHE A 65 9.36 12.74 -28.80
N VAL A 66 10.12 13.59 -28.12
CA VAL A 66 10.13 15.05 -28.31
C VAL A 66 11.35 15.40 -29.13
N LEU A 67 11.12 15.93 -30.33
CA LEU A 67 12.15 16.40 -31.25
C LEU A 67 12.19 17.93 -31.23
N ILE A 68 13.34 18.50 -30.90
CA ILE A 68 13.59 19.95 -30.95
C ILE A 68 14.58 20.22 -32.08
N VAL A 69 14.19 21.05 -33.05
CA VAL A 69 15.01 21.38 -34.23
C VAL A 69 15.32 22.87 -34.24
N GLY A 70 16.61 23.21 -34.18
CA GLY A 70 17.12 24.57 -34.26
C GLY A 70 17.62 24.94 -35.67
N PHE A 71 18.70 25.70 -35.71
CA PHE A 71 19.38 26.09 -36.96
C PHE A 71 20.65 25.29 -37.24
N MET A 72 20.93 24.22 -36.46
CA MET A 72 22.03 23.28 -36.70
C MET A 72 21.54 21.90 -37.13
N TYR A 73 22.24 21.27 -38.09
CA TYR A 73 21.97 19.88 -38.46
C TYR A 73 22.58 18.91 -37.44
N GLY A 74 23.69 19.31 -36.83
CA GLY A 74 24.44 18.52 -35.86
C GLY A 74 25.53 17.66 -36.49
N SER A 75 26.24 16.91 -35.64
CA SER A 75 27.34 16.04 -36.08
C SER A 75 26.81 14.86 -36.88
N ALA A 76 27.36 14.66 -38.08
CA ALA A 76 27.04 13.53 -38.94
C ALA A 76 27.76 12.25 -38.49
N TYR A 77 27.08 11.12 -38.65
CA TYR A 77 27.65 9.78 -38.51
C TYR A 77 28.26 9.30 -39.84
N GLU A 78 28.81 8.09 -39.87
CA GLU A 78 29.49 7.49 -41.04
C GLU A 78 28.62 7.47 -42.31
N ASP A 79 27.30 7.33 -42.16
CA ASP A 79 26.33 7.33 -43.26
C ASP A 79 25.89 8.74 -43.70
N GLY A 80 26.45 9.78 -43.08
CA GLY A 80 26.21 11.17 -43.40
C GLY A 80 24.95 11.79 -42.78
N LYS A 81 24.18 11.04 -41.97
CA LYS A 81 23.03 11.57 -41.22
C LYS A 81 23.45 12.04 -39.84
N SER A 82 22.76 13.04 -39.28
CA SER A 82 23.05 13.48 -37.91
C SER A 82 22.53 12.50 -36.86
N PHE A 83 23.10 12.54 -35.64
CA PHE A 83 22.59 11.75 -34.51
C PHE A 83 21.10 11.99 -34.26
N THR A 84 20.65 13.24 -34.35
CA THR A 84 19.25 13.63 -34.20
C THR A 84 18.36 13.01 -35.29
N GLU A 85 18.85 12.92 -36.52
CA GLU A 85 18.12 12.25 -37.61
C GLU A 85 18.03 10.73 -37.38
N HIS A 86 19.12 10.10 -36.93
CA HIS A 86 19.13 8.68 -36.53
C HIS A 86 18.15 8.38 -35.39
N GLU A 87 18.11 9.23 -34.36
CA GLU A 87 17.17 9.11 -33.24
C GLU A 87 15.72 9.22 -33.71
N TYR A 88 15.44 10.15 -34.63
CA TYR A 88 14.12 10.32 -35.22
C TYR A 88 13.70 9.11 -36.06
N GLU A 89 14.58 8.55 -36.88
CA GLU A 89 14.30 7.34 -37.65
C GLU A 89 14.04 6.14 -36.72
N CYS A 90 14.83 5.99 -35.67
CA CYS A 90 14.58 4.97 -34.64
C CYS A 90 13.22 5.15 -33.95
N ALA A 91 12.80 6.40 -33.69
CA ALA A 91 11.51 6.68 -33.08
C ALA A 91 10.33 6.32 -33.99
N LEU A 92 10.51 6.48 -35.30
CA LEU A 92 9.53 6.02 -36.29
C LEU A 92 9.41 4.49 -36.30
N GLU A 93 10.54 3.79 -36.20
CA GLU A 93 10.58 2.31 -36.16
C GLU A 93 9.98 1.74 -34.87
N SER A 94 10.18 2.41 -33.73
CA SER A 94 9.68 1.95 -32.42
C SER A 94 8.18 2.20 -32.20
N GLY A 95 7.55 3.03 -33.03
CA GLY A 95 6.15 3.43 -32.87
C GLY A 95 5.91 4.44 -31.75
N ALA A 96 6.94 5.14 -31.28
CA ALA A 96 6.80 6.21 -30.31
C ALA A 96 5.95 7.36 -30.87
N LYS A 97 5.14 7.99 -30.01
CA LYS A 97 4.37 9.18 -30.40
C LYS A 97 5.30 10.40 -30.50
N ILE A 98 5.58 10.84 -31.72
CA ILE A 98 6.52 11.93 -32.02
C ILE A 98 5.84 13.30 -31.90
N LYS A 99 6.49 14.23 -31.20
CA LYS A 99 6.12 15.65 -31.11
C LYS A 99 7.30 16.49 -31.60
N VAL A 100 7.07 17.35 -32.60
CA VAL A 100 8.12 18.11 -33.28
C VAL A 100 7.97 19.60 -32.97
N PHE A 101 9.02 20.19 -32.43
CA PHE A 101 9.12 21.61 -32.13
C PHE A 101 10.27 22.22 -32.92
N MET A 102 10.00 23.30 -33.66
CA MET A 102 11.01 24.00 -34.47
C MET A 102 11.23 25.40 -33.95
N LEU A 103 12.49 25.81 -33.86
CA LEU A 103 12.82 27.20 -33.55
C LEU A 103 12.37 28.09 -34.71
N SER A 104 11.67 29.17 -34.39
CA SER A 104 11.12 30.14 -35.35
C SER A 104 12.24 30.96 -36.00
N ASP A 105 12.03 31.37 -37.26
CA ASP A 105 12.95 32.27 -37.98
C ASP A 105 13.04 33.67 -37.33
N ASN A 106 12.07 34.02 -36.47
CA ASN A 106 12.07 35.26 -35.70
C ASN A 106 12.84 35.17 -34.37
N ALA A 107 13.32 33.98 -33.98
CA ALA A 107 14.00 33.80 -32.71
C ALA A 107 15.39 34.46 -32.72
N GLU A 108 15.79 35.04 -31.59
CA GLU A 108 17.14 35.57 -31.44
C GLU A 108 18.15 34.42 -31.30
N VAL A 109 19.01 34.26 -32.31
CA VAL A 109 20.03 33.20 -32.35
C VAL A 109 21.41 33.79 -32.61
N LYS A 110 22.41 33.32 -31.86
CA LYS A 110 23.80 33.67 -32.12
C LYS A 110 24.20 33.16 -33.50
N GLY A 111 24.78 34.00 -34.35
CA GLY A 111 25.15 33.62 -35.72
C GLY A 111 26.10 32.40 -35.83
N ALA A 112 26.80 32.04 -34.75
CA ALA A 112 27.60 30.82 -34.65
C ALA A 112 26.78 29.52 -34.62
N PHE A 113 25.49 29.58 -34.29
CA PHE A 113 24.56 28.45 -34.21
C PHE A 113 23.65 28.36 -35.44
N ILE A 114 24.02 29.03 -36.53
CA ILE A 114 23.35 28.91 -37.82
C ILE A 114 24.26 28.08 -38.74
N GLU A 115 23.80 26.89 -39.09
CA GLU A 115 24.50 25.96 -39.98
C GLU A 115 24.73 26.59 -41.35
N LYS A 116 25.88 26.31 -41.96
CA LYS A 116 26.23 26.79 -43.31
C LYS A 116 26.69 25.64 -44.19
N GLY A 117 26.72 25.89 -45.50
CA GLY A 117 27.22 24.92 -46.48
C GLY A 117 26.37 23.64 -46.53
N THR A 118 27.03 22.48 -46.59
CA THR A 118 26.37 21.18 -46.78
C THR A 118 25.44 20.80 -45.62
N GLY A 119 25.76 21.23 -44.39
CA GLY A 119 24.91 21.00 -43.22
C GLY A 119 23.56 21.73 -43.34
N ALA A 120 23.58 22.97 -43.84
CA ALA A 120 22.36 23.76 -44.02
C ALA A 120 21.40 23.12 -45.04
N VAL A 121 21.93 22.60 -46.14
CA VAL A 121 21.14 21.88 -47.15
C VAL A 121 20.50 20.62 -46.55
N LYS A 122 21.25 19.85 -45.75
CA LYS A 122 20.73 18.66 -45.06
C LYS A 122 19.69 19.02 -44.01
N LEU A 123 19.91 20.09 -43.25
CA LEU A 123 18.95 20.60 -42.27
C LEU A 123 17.63 21.01 -42.93
N GLU A 124 17.66 21.76 -44.02
CA GLU A 124 16.44 22.17 -44.71
C GLU A 124 15.70 20.97 -45.31
N ALA A 125 16.42 20.01 -45.90
CA ALA A 125 15.81 18.76 -46.36
C ALA A 125 15.16 17.99 -45.19
N PHE A 126 15.79 17.97 -44.01
CA PHE A 126 15.23 17.32 -42.82
C PHE A 126 14.00 18.06 -42.27
N LYS A 127 14.06 19.39 -42.14
CA LYS A 127 12.93 20.24 -41.73
C LYS A 127 11.75 20.08 -42.69
N GLU A 128 11.98 20.02 -44.00
CA GLU A 128 10.93 19.80 -44.99
C GLU A 128 10.26 18.41 -44.83
N ARG A 129 11.06 17.35 -44.60
CA ARG A 129 10.52 16.01 -44.31
C ARG A 129 9.66 16.01 -43.05
N LEU A 130 10.11 16.70 -41.99
CA LEU A 130 9.37 16.80 -40.73
C LEU A 130 8.06 17.57 -40.91
N ARG A 131 8.07 18.71 -41.60
CA ARG A 131 6.87 19.52 -41.89
C ARG A 131 5.85 18.78 -42.76
N LYS A 132 6.29 17.91 -43.67
CA LYS A 132 5.40 17.06 -44.49
C LYS A 132 4.74 15.94 -43.69
N ARG A 133 5.41 15.41 -42.67
CA ARG A 133 4.97 14.21 -41.93
C ARG A 133 4.27 14.52 -40.61
N HIS A 134 4.58 15.65 -39.97
CA HIS A 134 4.09 16.01 -38.64
C HIS A 134 3.52 17.41 -38.60
N THR A 135 2.55 17.63 -37.72
CA THR A 135 2.18 18.98 -37.30
C THR A 135 3.29 19.53 -36.41
N VAL A 136 4.00 20.53 -36.91
CA VAL A 136 5.11 21.19 -36.21
C VAL A 136 4.58 22.39 -35.42
N GLN A 137 5.04 22.54 -34.17
CA GLN A 137 4.85 23.78 -33.42
C GLN A 137 6.13 24.59 -33.40
N PHE A 138 6.01 25.90 -33.58
CA PHE A 138 7.14 26.83 -33.54
C PHE A 138 7.29 27.46 -32.17
N PHE A 139 8.52 27.76 -31.79
CA PHE A 139 8.84 28.47 -30.56
C PHE A 139 9.98 29.47 -30.79
N GLU A 140 10.05 30.50 -29.96
CA GLU A 140 11.06 31.56 -30.02
C GLU A 140 11.96 31.54 -28.78
N THR A 141 11.45 31.11 -27.63
CA THR A 141 12.21 31.06 -26.36
C THR A 141 12.13 29.69 -25.68
N ALA A 142 13.10 29.39 -24.81
CA ALA A 142 13.12 28.15 -24.03
C ALA A 142 11.92 28.02 -23.09
N GLU A 143 11.46 29.13 -22.50
CA GLU A 143 10.27 29.15 -21.64
C GLU A 143 9.00 28.78 -22.42
N GLN A 144 8.82 29.37 -23.61
CA GLN A 144 7.71 29.05 -24.49
C GLN A 144 7.73 27.57 -24.89
N LEU A 145 8.90 27.04 -25.26
CA LEU A 145 9.05 25.61 -25.58
C LEU A 145 8.63 24.72 -24.42
N GLY A 146 9.05 25.02 -23.18
CA GLY A 146 8.65 24.26 -22.01
C GLY A 146 7.13 24.21 -21.81
N GLY A 147 6.44 25.34 -22.06
CA GLY A 147 4.97 25.40 -22.07
C GLY A 147 4.34 24.54 -23.16
N LEU A 148 4.82 24.68 -24.41
CA LEU A 148 4.32 23.93 -25.57
C LEU A 148 4.52 22.42 -25.42
N VAL A 149 5.68 21.98 -24.92
CA VAL A 149 5.95 20.56 -24.62
C VAL A 149 4.99 20.05 -23.56
N LYS A 150 4.81 20.82 -22.47
CA LYS A 150 3.89 20.46 -21.40
C LYS A 150 2.48 20.29 -21.95
N ASP A 151 2.00 21.22 -22.76
CA ASP A 151 0.64 21.19 -23.32
C ASP A 151 0.48 20.03 -24.30
N ALA A 152 1.44 19.80 -25.20
CA ALA A 152 1.39 18.72 -26.18
C ALA A 152 1.41 17.33 -25.53
N LEU A 153 2.18 17.14 -24.45
CA LEU A 153 2.19 15.89 -23.69
C LEU A 153 0.93 15.78 -22.81
N THR A 154 0.49 16.88 -22.20
CA THR A 154 -0.75 16.90 -21.40
C THR A 154 -1.97 16.58 -22.23
N GLU A 155 -2.08 17.13 -23.45
CA GLU A 155 -3.14 16.80 -24.40
C GLU A 155 -3.16 15.30 -24.72
N GLU A 156 -2.00 14.67 -24.91
CA GLU A 156 -1.91 13.22 -25.13
C GLU A 156 -2.20 12.38 -23.87
N LEU A 157 -1.99 12.94 -22.68
CA LEU A 157 -2.29 12.31 -21.40
C LEU A 157 -3.75 12.54 -20.96
N ILE A 158 -4.40 13.61 -21.46
CA ILE A 158 -5.80 13.96 -21.25
C ILE A 158 -6.68 13.31 -22.31
N LYS A 159 -6.19 13.13 -23.55
CA LYS A 159 -6.80 12.30 -24.60
C LYS A 159 -6.82 10.82 -24.17
N LYS A 160 -7.72 10.48 -23.24
CA LYS A 160 -8.63 9.37 -23.49
C LYS A 160 -9.51 9.82 -24.66
N GLU A 161 -9.75 8.93 -25.62
CA GLU A 161 -10.73 9.12 -26.69
C GLU A 161 -11.98 9.85 -26.14
N GLU A 162 -12.24 11.08 -26.59
CA GLU A 162 -13.54 11.71 -26.39
C GLU A 162 -14.45 11.41 -27.58
N PRO A 163 -15.77 11.41 -27.35
CA PRO A 163 -16.61 12.24 -28.18
C PRO A 163 -17.48 13.23 -27.36
N PRO A 164 -17.96 14.33 -28.00
CA PRO A 164 -18.59 15.47 -27.33
C PRO A 164 -20.11 15.33 -27.15
N VAL A 165 -20.65 16.19 -26.29
CA VAL A 165 -22.04 16.30 -25.81
C VAL A 165 -22.95 17.00 -26.84
N PRO A 166 -24.25 16.64 -26.92
CA PRO A 166 -25.30 17.55 -26.45
C PRO A 166 -26.34 16.85 -25.54
N ALA A 167 -26.90 17.58 -24.56
CA ALA A 167 -28.07 17.18 -23.75
C ALA A 167 -29.38 17.66 -24.43
N PRO A 168 -30.62 17.20 -24.06
CA PRO A 168 -31.01 16.37 -22.90
C PRO A 168 -32.04 15.23 -23.17
N ALA A 169 -32.05 14.19 -22.31
CA ALA A 169 -33.24 13.41 -21.88
C ALA A 169 -32.85 12.49 -20.68
N PRO A 170 -33.74 12.15 -19.74
CA PRO A 170 -33.38 11.62 -18.43
C PRO A 170 -32.70 10.24 -18.50
N ALA A 171 -31.69 10.07 -17.62
CA ALA A 171 -30.76 8.95 -17.60
C ALA A 171 -31.46 7.59 -17.55
N THR A 172 -31.36 6.86 -18.66
CA THR A 172 -31.49 5.40 -18.67
C THR A 172 -30.11 4.85 -19.02
N SER A 173 -29.68 3.80 -18.31
CA SER A 173 -28.34 3.23 -18.50
C SER A 173 -28.15 2.74 -19.94
N LEU A 174 -26.90 2.69 -20.44
CA LEU A 174 -26.59 2.18 -21.78
C LEU A 174 -27.16 0.76 -22.00
N GLY A 175 -27.19 -0.07 -20.95
CA GLY A 175 -27.84 -1.38 -20.97
C GLY A 175 -29.35 -1.29 -21.23
N GLU A 176 -30.06 -0.38 -20.57
CA GLU A 176 -31.50 -0.16 -20.78
C GLU A 176 -31.80 0.50 -22.14
N ALA A 177 -30.87 1.27 -22.69
CA ALA A 177 -30.97 1.78 -24.06
C ALA A 177 -30.84 0.64 -25.09
N ILE A 178 -29.86 -0.26 -24.91
CA ILE A 178 -29.67 -1.44 -25.76
C ILE A 178 -30.87 -2.39 -25.65
N GLU A 179 -31.35 -2.68 -24.44
CA GLU A 179 -32.50 -3.58 -24.20
C GLU A 179 -33.79 -3.02 -24.83
N ARG A 180 -34.03 -1.71 -24.71
CA ARG A 180 -35.17 -1.04 -25.38
C ARG A 180 -35.03 -1.01 -26.90
N ALA A 181 -33.83 -0.77 -27.44
CA ALA A 181 -33.59 -0.77 -28.89
C ALA A 181 -33.86 -2.15 -29.50
N LEU A 182 -33.37 -3.22 -28.87
CA LEU A 182 -33.62 -4.60 -29.30
C LEU A 182 -35.10 -4.96 -29.23
N THR A 183 -35.76 -4.61 -28.13
CA THR A 183 -37.20 -4.86 -27.94
C THR A 183 -38.05 -4.08 -28.95
N ALA A 184 -37.73 -2.81 -29.21
CA ALA A 184 -38.40 -1.97 -30.20
C ALA A 184 -38.21 -2.45 -31.64
N ALA A 185 -37.07 -3.10 -31.94
CA ALA A 185 -36.80 -3.74 -33.22
C ALA A 185 -37.46 -5.13 -33.38
N GLY A 186 -38.26 -5.57 -32.39
CA GLY A 186 -39.03 -6.82 -32.44
C GLY A 186 -38.26 -8.07 -32.02
N ALA A 187 -37.07 -7.93 -31.42
CA ALA A 187 -36.32 -9.08 -30.92
C ALA A 187 -37.04 -9.76 -29.76
N LYS A 188 -37.24 -11.07 -29.84
CA LYS A 188 -37.87 -11.85 -28.76
C LYS A 188 -36.83 -12.37 -27.77
N PRO A 189 -37.16 -12.46 -26.47
CA PRO A 189 -36.38 -13.22 -25.50
C PRO A 189 -36.02 -14.62 -26.00
N GLY A 190 -34.74 -14.99 -25.91
CA GLY A 190 -34.25 -16.31 -26.32
C GLY A 190 -34.01 -16.47 -27.83
N GLU A 191 -34.29 -15.46 -28.65
CA GLU A 191 -34.02 -15.47 -30.09
C GLU A 191 -32.52 -15.29 -30.39
N GLU A 192 -31.96 -16.10 -31.29
CA GLU A 192 -30.57 -15.96 -31.75
C GLU A 192 -30.49 -14.88 -32.84
N LEU A 193 -29.89 -13.74 -32.51
CA LEU A 193 -29.79 -12.58 -33.39
C LEU A 193 -28.38 -12.48 -33.97
N ALA A 194 -28.25 -12.28 -35.28
CA ALA A 194 -26.94 -12.04 -35.88
C ALA A 194 -26.34 -10.72 -35.35
N THR A 195 -25.07 -10.72 -34.92
CA THR A 195 -24.42 -9.49 -34.39
C THR A 195 -24.44 -8.33 -35.41
N ALA A 196 -24.46 -8.62 -36.71
CA ALA A 196 -24.61 -7.61 -37.76
C ALA A 196 -25.98 -6.92 -37.73
N TRP A 197 -27.05 -7.68 -37.45
CA TRP A 197 -28.40 -7.15 -37.27
C TRP A 197 -28.49 -6.34 -35.99
N VAL A 198 -27.92 -6.84 -34.88
CA VAL A 198 -27.82 -6.09 -33.61
C VAL A 198 -27.09 -4.76 -33.81
N GLY A 199 -25.97 -4.78 -34.55
CA GLY A 199 -25.24 -3.56 -34.90
C GLY A 199 -26.04 -2.58 -35.75
N LYS A 200 -26.95 -3.06 -36.62
CA LYS A 200 -27.89 -2.21 -37.37
C LYS A 200 -28.93 -1.59 -36.43
N VAL A 201 -29.59 -2.39 -35.60
CA VAL A 201 -30.60 -1.92 -34.64
C VAL A 201 -30.04 -0.85 -33.69
N LEU A 202 -28.83 -1.05 -33.18
CA LEU A 202 -28.18 -0.08 -32.29
C LEU A 202 -27.75 1.19 -33.02
N ARG A 203 -27.39 1.13 -34.32
CA ARG A 203 -27.18 2.33 -35.13
C ARG A 203 -28.47 3.09 -35.37
N ASP A 204 -29.54 2.38 -35.75
CA ASP A 204 -30.85 2.97 -36.03
C ASP A 204 -31.47 3.60 -34.77
N ALA A 205 -31.14 3.08 -33.58
CA ALA A 205 -31.50 3.65 -32.28
C ALA A 205 -30.57 4.78 -31.79
N GLY A 206 -29.58 5.20 -32.58
CA GLY A 206 -28.64 6.26 -32.22
C GLY A 206 -27.59 5.88 -31.17
N ILE A 207 -27.46 4.59 -30.83
CA ILE A 207 -26.54 4.05 -29.82
C ILE A 207 -25.12 3.85 -30.40
N LEU A 208 -24.99 3.70 -31.72
CA LEU A 208 -23.71 3.54 -32.44
C LEU A 208 -23.52 4.65 -33.49
N TRP A 209 -22.36 5.31 -33.51
CA TRP A 209 -21.98 6.27 -34.56
C TRP A 209 -20.90 5.66 -35.47
N SER A 210 -20.98 5.90 -36.78
CA SER A 210 -20.30 5.08 -37.79
C SER A 210 -18.76 5.18 -37.81
N SER A 211 -18.15 4.02 -38.10
CA SER A 211 -16.76 3.69 -38.55
C SER A 211 -16.03 2.61 -37.73
N HIS A 212 -16.70 1.99 -36.75
CA HIS A 212 -16.09 0.93 -35.93
C HIS A 212 -16.39 -0.46 -36.50
N GLY A 213 -15.33 -1.25 -36.76
CA GLY A 213 -15.43 -2.63 -37.27
C GLY A 213 -16.12 -3.59 -36.30
N TYR A 214 -16.60 -4.72 -36.83
CA TYR A 214 -17.35 -5.78 -36.13
C TYR A 214 -16.73 -6.20 -34.78
N SER A 215 -15.40 -6.21 -34.68
CA SER A 215 -14.65 -6.56 -33.47
C SER A 215 -14.91 -5.62 -32.28
N ARG A 216 -15.06 -4.31 -32.52
CA ARG A 216 -15.33 -3.33 -31.45
C ARG A 216 -16.78 -3.41 -30.96
N LEU A 217 -17.73 -3.67 -31.86
CA LEU A 217 -19.11 -3.96 -31.50
C LEU A 217 -19.21 -5.21 -30.61
N LYS A 218 -18.52 -6.31 -30.99
CA LYS A 218 -18.47 -7.53 -30.18
C LYS A 218 -17.89 -7.26 -28.79
N ALA A 219 -16.79 -6.50 -28.70
CA ALA A 219 -16.17 -6.14 -27.42
C ALA A 219 -17.12 -5.34 -26.52
N MET A 220 -17.84 -4.37 -27.07
CA MET A 220 -18.84 -3.57 -26.34
C MET A 220 -20.01 -4.43 -25.84
N LEU A 221 -20.55 -5.31 -26.70
CA LEU A 221 -21.69 -6.17 -26.32
C LEU A 221 -21.29 -7.21 -25.27
N LEU A 222 -20.03 -7.68 -25.28
CA LEU A 222 -19.50 -8.62 -24.29
C LEU A 222 -19.49 -8.04 -22.86
N ASP A 223 -19.49 -6.72 -22.68
CA ASP A 223 -19.62 -6.08 -21.36
C ASP A 223 -21.04 -6.20 -20.79
N PHE A 224 -22.02 -6.49 -21.64
CA PHE A 224 -23.39 -6.82 -21.25
C PHE A 224 -23.66 -8.33 -21.33
N SER A 225 -22.61 -9.16 -21.32
CA SER A 225 -22.78 -10.62 -21.31
C SER A 225 -23.36 -11.11 -19.98
N VAL A 226 -24.16 -12.18 -20.02
CA VAL A 226 -24.69 -12.84 -18.81
C VAL A 226 -23.56 -13.27 -17.87
N GLU A 227 -22.39 -13.65 -18.40
CA GLU A 227 -21.19 -14.01 -17.63
C GLU A 227 -20.63 -12.84 -16.80
N LYS A 228 -20.87 -11.60 -17.24
CA LYS A 228 -20.51 -10.37 -16.54
C LYS A 228 -21.70 -9.72 -15.81
N GLY A 229 -22.80 -10.45 -15.62
CA GLY A 229 -24.02 -9.96 -14.95
C GLY A 229 -24.94 -9.11 -15.84
N GLY A 230 -24.71 -9.12 -17.16
CA GLY A 230 -25.56 -8.46 -18.15
C GLY A 230 -26.71 -9.35 -18.67
N PHE A 231 -27.17 -9.08 -19.88
CA PHE A 231 -28.42 -9.63 -20.45
C PHE A 231 -28.29 -10.20 -21.86
N LEU A 232 -27.05 -10.37 -22.34
CA LEU A 232 -26.75 -10.93 -23.65
C LEU A 232 -25.96 -12.24 -23.50
N SER A 233 -26.31 -13.25 -24.28
CA SER A 233 -25.49 -14.46 -24.44
C SER A 233 -24.89 -14.49 -25.84
N PHE A 234 -23.73 -15.11 -26.00
CA PHE A 234 -23.01 -15.15 -27.27
C PHE A 234 -22.71 -16.60 -27.67
N ARG A 235 -22.90 -16.92 -28.94
CA ARG A 235 -22.56 -18.23 -29.51
C ARG A 235 -21.87 -18.05 -30.85
N ASP A 236 -20.67 -18.59 -30.98
CA ASP A 236 -19.95 -18.58 -32.25
C ASP A 236 -20.39 -19.79 -33.11
N VAL A 237 -20.77 -19.55 -34.35
CA VAL A 237 -21.23 -20.55 -35.33
C VAL A 237 -20.53 -20.33 -36.68
N VAL A 238 -20.41 -21.38 -37.49
CA VAL A 238 -19.94 -21.25 -38.88
C VAL A 238 -21.14 -21.38 -39.80
N GLN A 239 -21.52 -20.30 -40.47
CA GLN A 239 -22.61 -20.26 -41.45
C GLN A 239 -22.12 -19.63 -42.75
N ASN A 240 -22.50 -20.20 -43.90
CA ASN A 240 -22.09 -19.75 -45.23
C ASN A 240 -20.57 -19.55 -45.40
N GLY A 241 -19.77 -20.44 -44.82
CA GLY A 241 -18.31 -20.45 -44.98
C GLY A 241 -17.53 -19.41 -44.18
N GLY A 242 -18.17 -18.67 -43.27
CA GLY A 242 -17.51 -17.70 -42.39
C GLY A 242 -17.90 -17.84 -40.91
N PRO A 243 -17.01 -17.51 -39.96
CA PRO A 243 -17.34 -17.47 -38.54
C PRO A 243 -18.29 -16.29 -38.25
N GLN A 244 -19.42 -16.58 -37.62
CA GLN A 244 -20.39 -15.59 -37.14
C GLN A 244 -20.61 -15.75 -35.64
N THR A 245 -20.81 -14.63 -34.96
CA THR A 245 -21.31 -14.61 -33.57
C THR A 245 -22.81 -14.33 -33.59
N LEU A 246 -23.57 -15.17 -32.89
CA LEU A 246 -24.98 -14.96 -32.59
C LEU A 246 -25.11 -14.37 -31.19
N VAL A 247 -26.07 -13.47 -31.01
CA VAL A 247 -26.38 -12.77 -29.76
C VAL A 247 -27.78 -13.15 -29.33
N THR A 248 -27.94 -13.64 -28.12
CA THR A 248 -29.26 -13.99 -27.55
C THR A 248 -29.61 -13.01 -26.44
N TYR A 249 -30.79 -12.40 -26.53
CA TYR A 249 -31.34 -11.52 -25.48
C TYR A 249 -32.00 -12.35 -24.36
N VAL A 250 -31.59 -12.10 -23.10
CA VAL A 250 -32.09 -12.81 -21.90
C VAL A 250 -32.80 -11.83 -20.93
N PRO A 251 -34.13 -11.94 -20.73
CA PRO A 251 -34.92 -10.99 -19.95
C PRO A 251 -34.68 -11.10 -18.44
N LYS A 252 -35.00 -10.03 -17.70
CA LYS A 252 -34.78 -9.93 -16.23
C LYS A 252 -35.41 -11.06 -15.41
N SER A 253 -36.57 -11.58 -15.79
CA SER A 253 -37.26 -12.67 -15.09
C SER A 253 -36.47 -13.98 -15.08
N ASP A 254 -35.66 -14.21 -16.12
CA ASP A 254 -34.85 -15.42 -16.27
C ASP A 254 -33.44 -15.26 -15.65
N ARG A 255 -33.06 -14.03 -15.23
CA ARG A 255 -31.78 -13.75 -14.54
C ARG A 255 -31.76 -14.23 -13.09
N ALA A 256 -32.94 -14.39 -12.47
CA ALA A 256 -33.10 -14.86 -11.09
C ALA A 256 -33.27 -16.39 -10.98
N ALA A 257 -33.42 -17.11 -12.10
CA ALA A 257 -33.60 -18.55 -12.09
C ALA A 257 -32.25 -19.28 -12.13
N LYS A 258 -31.68 -19.50 -10.94
CA LYS A 258 -30.59 -20.46 -10.62
C LYS A 258 -29.29 -20.31 -11.41
N LYS A 259 -28.25 -19.83 -10.72
CA LYS A 259 -26.95 -20.53 -10.72
C LYS A 259 -26.27 -20.36 -9.37
N GLN A 260 -26.66 -21.22 -8.43
CA GLN A 260 -25.71 -21.79 -7.50
C GLN A 260 -24.55 -22.31 -8.37
N VAL A 261 -23.32 -21.81 -8.19
CA VAL A 261 -22.17 -22.33 -8.93
C VAL A 261 -22.09 -23.81 -8.59
N ARG A 262 -22.43 -24.69 -9.55
CA ARG A 262 -22.34 -26.14 -9.35
C ARG A 262 -20.87 -26.49 -9.32
N VAL A 263 -20.33 -26.66 -8.12
CA VAL A 263 -19.00 -27.23 -7.93
C VAL A 263 -19.06 -28.70 -8.33
N ASP A 264 -18.25 -29.08 -9.31
CA ASP A 264 -17.97 -30.49 -9.59
C ASP A 264 -17.10 -31.06 -8.46
N TRP A 265 -17.74 -31.78 -7.55
CA TRP A 265 -17.08 -32.37 -6.38
C TRP A 265 -16.14 -33.52 -6.74
N ASP A 266 -16.20 -34.05 -7.97
CA ASP A 266 -15.29 -35.08 -8.45
C ASP A 266 -13.99 -34.49 -9.01
N SER A 267 -13.94 -33.18 -9.25
CA SER A 267 -12.76 -32.48 -9.75
C SER A 267 -11.57 -32.55 -8.77
N PRO A 268 -10.31 -32.59 -9.27
CA PRO A 268 -9.12 -32.58 -8.42
C PRO A 268 -9.07 -31.39 -7.45
N LEU A 269 -9.49 -30.22 -7.92
CA LEU A 269 -9.52 -28.99 -7.14
C LEU A 269 -10.53 -29.05 -5.98
N ALA A 270 -11.72 -29.61 -6.22
CA ALA A 270 -12.72 -29.78 -5.17
C ALA A 270 -12.28 -30.80 -4.12
N LYS A 271 -11.64 -31.90 -4.55
CA LYS A 271 -11.03 -32.89 -3.66
C LYS A 271 -9.91 -32.27 -2.80
N ALA A 272 -9.06 -31.44 -3.41
CA ALA A 272 -8.01 -30.71 -2.69
C ALA A 272 -8.57 -29.69 -1.70
N ALA A 273 -9.63 -28.97 -2.07
CA ALA A 273 -10.31 -28.02 -1.19
C ALA A 273 -10.98 -28.71 0.02
N LEU A 274 -11.63 -29.87 -0.19
CA LEU A 274 -12.19 -30.66 0.90
C LEU A 274 -11.11 -31.19 1.84
N ALA A 275 -9.99 -31.70 1.30
CA ALA A 275 -8.85 -32.15 2.08
C ALA A 275 -8.21 -31.00 2.89
N ALA A 276 -8.13 -29.80 2.31
CA ALA A 276 -7.68 -28.60 3.01
C ALA A 276 -8.60 -28.22 4.18
N CYS A 277 -9.92 -28.36 4.02
CA CYS A 277 -10.88 -28.12 5.10
C CYS A 277 -10.76 -29.16 6.22
N ASP A 278 -10.65 -30.44 5.86
CA ASP A 278 -10.45 -31.52 6.84
C ASP A 278 -9.15 -31.32 7.63
N LEU A 279 -8.09 -30.88 6.95
CA LEU A 279 -6.82 -30.53 7.57
C LEU A 279 -6.93 -29.31 8.50
N ALA A 280 -7.70 -28.30 8.14
CA ALA A 280 -7.92 -27.11 8.96
C ALA A 280 -8.73 -27.43 10.24
N LEU A 281 -9.77 -28.27 10.13
CA LEU A 281 -10.61 -28.70 11.24
C LEU A 281 -9.85 -29.62 12.22
N ALA A 282 -9.07 -30.56 11.70
CA ALA A 282 -8.25 -31.45 12.52
C ALA A 282 -7.19 -30.72 13.35
N ARG A 283 -6.80 -29.49 12.96
CA ARG A 283 -5.73 -28.69 13.57
C ARG A 283 -6.20 -27.67 14.62
N GLY A 284 -7.42 -27.81 15.14
CA GLY A 284 -7.92 -26.99 16.25
C GLY A 284 -8.63 -25.71 15.83
N GLY A 285 -9.03 -25.58 14.55
CA GLY A 285 -10.06 -24.62 14.20
C GLY A 285 -11.35 -25.02 14.91
N GLN A 286 -11.78 -24.27 15.94
CA GLN A 286 -13.12 -24.48 16.48
C GLN A 286 -14.10 -24.35 15.31
N PRO A 287 -15.00 -25.33 15.09
CA PRO A 287 -16.06 -25.16 14.11
C PRO A 287 -16.77 -23.87 14.47
N GLY A 288 -16.92 -22.96 13.49
CA GLY A 288 -17.73 -21.77 13.71
C GLY A 288 -19.04 -22.25 14.31
N LYS A 289 -19.41 -21.75 15.50
CA LYS A 289 -20.72 -22.06 16.08
C LYS A 289 -21.72 -21.89 14.94
N ASN A 290 -22.56 -22.89 14.72
CA ASN A 290 -23.58 -22.89 13.66
C ASN A 290 -24.64 -21.78 13.85
N GLU A 291 -24.37 -20.80 14.73
CA GLU A 291 -25.02 -19.52 14.87
C GLU A 291 -24.79 -18.71 13.58
N SER A 292 -25.63 -19.02 12.59
CA SER A 292 -26.12 -18.14 11.53
C SER A 292 -25.04 -17.45 10.68
N LEU A 293 -24.37 -18.19 9.78
CA LEU A 293 -23.69 -17.65 8.57
C LEU A 293 -24.70 -17.07 7.55
N THR A 294 -25.81 -16.48 7.99
CA THR A 294 -26.87 -15.94 7.14
C THR A 294 -26.46 -14.64 6.44
N ASP A 295 -25.52 -13.92 7.02
CA ASP A 295 -24.91 -12.69 6.49
C ASP A 295 -23.70 -12.96 5.60
N ALA A 296 -23.11 -14.17 5.65
CA ALA A 296 -21.93 -14.56 4.88
C ALA A 296 -22.22 -14.67 3.37
N PRO A 297 -21.23 -14.45 2.49
CA PRO A 297 -21.45 -14.50 1.05
C PRO A 297 -21.85 -15.91 0.61
N GLU A 298 -22.91 -16.04 -0.20
CA GLU A 298 -23.27 -17.36 -0.74
C GLU A 298 -22.26 -17.87 -1.77
N SER A 299 -21.71 -16.96 -2.56
CA SER A 299 -20.69 -17.20 -3.59
C SER A 299 -19.61 -16.11 -3.50
N VAL A 300 -18.35 -16.52 -3.51
CA VAL A 300 -17.21 -15.58 -3.44
C VAL A 300 -17.04 -14.87 -4.78
N SER A 301 -17.24 -15.57 -5.89
CA SER A 301 -17.16 -15.04 -7.24
C SER A 301 -18.18 -13.95 -7.50
N LEU A 302 -19.37 -14.07 -6.92
CA LEU A 302 -20.45 -13.09 -7.07
C LEU A 302 -20.35 -11.97 -6.03
N SER A 303 -20.04 -12.31 -4.77
CA SER A 303 -20.23 -11.38 -3.66
C SER A 303 -18.94 -10.79 -3.08
N VAL A 304 -17.76 -11.29 -3.47
CA VAL A 304 -16.45 -10.86 -2.93
C VAL A 304 -15.56 -10.22 -4.01
N ASN A 305 -15.09 -9.01 -3.74
CA ASN A 305 -14.07 -8.32 -4.53
C ASN A 305 -12.68 -8.83 -4.16
N VAL A 306 -11.89 -9.24 -5.16
CA VAL A 306 -10.52 -9.72 -4.96
C VAL A 306 -9.55 -8.74 -5.64
N PRO A 307 -8.87 -7.88 -4.87
CA PRO A 307 -7.90 -6.93 -5.41
C PRO A 307 -6.83 -7.62 -6.27
N GLN A 308 -6.31 -6.93 -7.28
CA GLN A 308 -5.30 -7.50 -8.18
C GLN A 308 -4.03 -7.92 -7.43
N SER A 309 -3.59 -7.15 -6.43
CA SER A 309 -2.48 -7.50 -5.55
C SER A 309 -2.70 -8.81 -4.80
N MET A 310 -3.91 -9.07 -4.34
CA MET A 310 -4.28 -10.32 -3.66
C MET A 310 -4.40 -11.49 -4.64
N ARG A 311 -4.87 -11.26 -5.87
CA ARG A 311 -4.87 -12.29 -6.93
C ARG A 311 -3.45 -12.71 -7.30
N ALA A 312 -2.56 -11.75 -7.52
CA ALA A 312 -1.15 -12.02 -7.81
C ALA A 312 -0.46 -12.77 -6.65
N ARG A 313 -0.77 -12.37 -5.40
CA ARG A 313 -0.24 -13.03 -4.20
C ARG A 313 -0.78 -14.45 -4.00
N LEU A 314 -2.06 -14.70 -4.28
CA LEU A 314 -2.61 -16.06 -4.24
C LEU A 314 -1.99 -16.91 -5.35
N ALA A 315 -1.91 -16.38 -6.57
CA ALA A 315 -1.29 -17.08 -7.70
C ALA A 315 0.17 -17.45 -7.44
N SER A 316 0.97 -16.59 -6.81
CA SER A 316 2.36 -16.90 -6.48
C SER A 316 2.52 -17.98 -5.41
N LEU A 317 1.49 -18.22 -4.59
CA LEU A 317 1.50 -19.25 -3.56
C LEU A 317 1.00 -20.61 -4.09
N LEU A 318 0.28 -20.63 -5.22
CA LEU A 318 -0.36 -21.83 -5.75
C LEU A 318 0.58 -22.60 -6.69
N LYS A 319 0.82 -23.88 -6.38
CA LYS A 319 1.59 -24.76 -7.27
C LYS A 319 0.73 -25.19 -8.46
N GLY A 320 1.07 -24.66 -9.64
CA GLY A 320 0.48 -25.09 -10.92
C GLY A 320 -0.82 -24.39 -11.33
N LEU A 321 -1.19 -23.29 -10.65
CA LEU A 321 -2.35 -22.46 -11.00
C LEU A 321 -1.90 -21.01 -11.21
N GLY A 322 -2.41 -20.36 -12.27
CA GLY A 322 -2.11 -18.96 -12.59
C GLY A 322 -3.14 -17.98 -11.99
N GLU A 323 -2.90 -16.68 -12.15
CA GLU A 323 -3.82 -15.62 -11.69
C GLU A 323 -5.26 -15.76 -12.25
N ARG A 324 -5.42 -16.39 -13.42
CA ARG A 324 -6.72 -16.62 -14.06
C ARG A 324 -7.56 -17.68 -13.34
N ASP A 325 -6.92 -18.57 -12.59
CA ASP A 325 -7.57 -19.70 -11.91
C ASP A 325 -8.02 -19.33 -10.48
N VAL A 326 -7.50 -18.24 -9.93
CA VAL A 326 -7.78 -17.76 -8.56
C VAL A 326 -9.28 -17.59 -8.27
N PRO A 327 -10.12 -17.01 -9.16
CA PRO A 327 -11.55 -16.90 -8.88
C PRO A 327 -12.24 -18.25 -8.70
N GLN A 328 -11.95 -19.22 -9.58
CA GLN A 328 -12.53 -20.56 -9.51
C GLN A 328 -12.05 -21.32 -8.28
N LEU A 329 -10.76 -21.19 -7.94
CA LEU A 329 -10.19 -21.74 -6.71
C LEU A 329 -10.91 -21.21 -5.46
N LEU A 330 -11.08 -19.88 -5.36
CA LEU A 330 -11.72 -19.26 -4.20
C LEU A 330 -13.19 -19.69 -4.09
N GLU A 331 -13.89 -19.85 -5.22
CA GLU A 331 -15.27 -20.35 -5.24
C GLU A 331 -15.37 -21.78 -4.70
N VAL A 332 -14.51 -22.68 -5.20
CA VAL A 332 -14.48 -24.09 -4.80
C VAL A 332 -14.05 -24.24 -3.34
N ALA A 333 -13.05 -23.48 -2.90
CA ALA A 333 -12.57 -23.46 -1.52
C ALA A 333 -13.64 -22.95 -0.54
N TRP A 334 -14.35 -21.88 -0.90
CA TRP A 334 -15.45 -21.35 -0.10
C TRP A 334 -16.60 -22.34 0.03
N ALA A 335 -17.03 -22.95 -1.08
CA ALA A 335 -18.06 -23.97 -1.08
C ALA A 335 -17.67 -25.17 -0.21
N ALA A 336 -16.41 -25.62 -0.30
CA ALA A 336 -15.88 -26.70 0.53
C ALA A 336 -15.87 -26.33 2.02
N ALA A 337 -15.44 -25.11 2.36
CA ALA A 337 -15.39 -24.62 3.73
C ALA A 337 -16.78 -24.51 4.35
N ARG A 338 -17.77 -23.98 3.62
CA ARG A 338 -19.17 -23.96 4.09
C ARG A 338 -19.72 -25.37 4.28
N ARG A 339 -19.44 -26.29 3.34
CA ARG A 339 -19.89 -27.69 3.41
C ARG A 339 -19.30 -28.44 4.61
N LYS A 340 -18.04 -28.17 4.96
CA LYS A 340 -17.32 -28.82 6.06
C LYS A 340 -17.46 -28.09 7.41
N GLY A 341 -18.03 -26.88 7.43
CA GLY A 341 -18.07 -26.03 8.63
C GLY A 341 -16.71 -25.42 8.99
N ALA A 342 -15.80 -25.26 8.02
CA ALA A 342 -14.44 -24.77 8.19
C ALA A 342 -14.31 -23.23 8.03
N VAL A 343 -15.42 -22.49 8.08
CA VAL A 343 -15.43 -21.02 8.09
C VAL A 343 -15.40 -20.50 9.53
N ARG A 344 -14.50 -19.56 9.83
CA ARG A 344 -14.33 -18.97 11.17
C ARG A 344 -14.57 -17.47 11.16
N ARG A 345 -15.05 -16.92 12.28
CA ARG A 345 -15.06 -15.47 12.54
C ARG A 345 -13.85 -15.09 13.40
N ASP A 346 -13.31 -13.90 13.20
CA ASP A 346 -12.27 -13.30 14.05
C ASP A 346 -12.85 -12.74 15.36
N ASP A 347 -12.18 -13.03 16.47
CA ASP A 347 -12.70 -13.01 17.84
C ASP A 347 -12.92 -11.59 18.39
N GLU A 348 -12.19 -10.59 17.87
CA GLU A 348 -12.20 -9.23 18.43
C GLU A 348 -13.37 -8.35 17.93
N ARG A 349 -13.93 -8.65 16.75
CA ARG A 349 -15.03 -7.84 16.15
C ARG A 349 -16.11 -8.67 15.44
N GLY A 350 -15.89 -9.95 15.16
CA GLY A 350 -16.86 -10.82 14.49
C GLY A 350 -17.16 -10.50 13.01
N GLU A 351 -16.60 -9.42 12.45
CA GLU A 351 -16.88 -8.95 11.08
C GLU A 351 -16.01 -9.62 10.00
N ARG A 352 -14.94 -10.33 10.38
CA ARG A 352 -14.02 -10.98 9.43
C ARG A 352 -14.35 -12.45 9.31
N LEU A 353 -14.46 -12.97 8.09
CA LEU A 353 -14.61 -14.40 7.82
C LEU A 353 -13.31 -14.97 7.28
N ILE A 354 -12.89 -16.10 7.84
CA ILE A 354 -11.63 -16.78 7.50
C ILE A 354 -11.98 -18.18 7.01
N PHE A 355 -11.41 -18.58 5.88
CA PHE A 355 -11.59 -19.93 5.32
C PHE A 355 -10.31 -20.47 4.67
N PRO A 356 -10.12 -21.80 4.66
CA PRO A 356 -8.95 -22.43 4.06
C PRO A 356 -9.06 -22.51 2.53
N VAL A 357 -7.94 -22.27 1.84
CA VAL A 357 -7.80 -22.39 0.37
C VAL A 357 -6.62 -23.33 0.06
N PRO A 358 -6.81 -24.39 -0.75
CA PRO A 358 -5.74 -25.35 -1.02
C PRO A 358 -4.60 -24.71 -1.83
N LEU A 359 -3.37 -25.17 -1.59
CA LEU A 359 -2.17 -24.68 -2.27
C LEU A 359 -1.89 -25.33 -3.63
N SER A 360 -2.65 -26.38 -3.96
CA SER A 360 -2.52 -27.14 -5.19
C SER A 360 -3.87 -27.77 -5.56
N ALA A 361 -4.06 -28.06 -6.84
CA ALA A 361 -5.16 -28.89 -7.33
C ALA A 361 -4.93 -30.40 -7.06
N ASP A 362 -3.74 -30.80 -6.59
CA ASP A 362 -3.48 -32.17 -6.16
C ASP A 362 -3.91 -32.38 -4.70
N ALA A 363 -4.93 -33.22 -4.51
CA ALA A 363 -5.42 -33.58 -3.18
C ALA A 363 -4.38 -34.31 -2.30
N ARG A 364 -3.30 -34.84 -2.88
CA ARG A 364 -2.17 -35.44 -2.15
C ARG A 364 -1.18 -34.39 -1.60
N SER A 365 -1.22 -33.17 -2.12
CA SER A 365 -0.40 -32.05 -1.63
C SER A 365 -1.02 -31.49 -0.34
N ALA A 366 -0.49 -31.89 0.81
CA ALA A 366 -0.99 -31.47 2.12
C ALA A 366 -0.62 -30.00 2.44
N GLY A 367 -1.48 -29.04 2.07
CA GLY A 367 -1.30 -27.64 2.46
C GLY A 367 -2.44 -26.71 2.06
N TYR A 368 -2.72 -25.72 2.90
CA TYR A 368 -3.69 -24.65 2.66
C TYR A 368 -3.14 -23.30 3.11
N VAL A 369 -3.69 -22.21 2.56
CA VAL A 369 -3.57 -20.84 3.08
C VAL A 369 -4.90 -20.40 3.65
N GLU A 370 -4.87 -19.46 4.58
CA GLU A 370 -6.10 -18.83 5.08
C GLU A 370 -6.36 -17.52 4.36
N VAL A 371 -7.58 -17.40 3.82
CA VAL A 371 -8.05 -16.18 3.19
C VAL A 371 -9.08 -15.53 4.12
N THR A 372 -8.88 -14.23 4.38
CA THR A 372 -9.80 -13.41 5.15
C THR A 372 -10.61 -12.51 4.24
N VAL A 373 -11.93 -12.55 4.38
CA VAL A 373 -12.88 -11.65 3.74
C VAL A 373 -13.58 -10.77 4.76
N MET A 374 -13.86 -9.53 4.37
CA MET A 374 -14.56 -8.53 5.17
C MET A 374 -15.72 -7.92 4.38
N PRO A 375 -16.80 -7.49 5.04
CA PRO A 375 -17.86 -6.73 4.40
C PRO A 375 -17.30 -5.47 3.74
N SER A 376 -17.73 -5.21 2.51
CA SER A 376 -17.52 -3.93 1.84
C SER A 376 -18.32 -2.86 2.57
N VAL A 377 -17.72 -1.67 2.69
CA VAL A 377 -18.40 -0.52 3.30
C VAL A 377 -19.60 -0.12 2.43
N LYS A 378 -20.77 -0.02 3.05
CA LYS A 378 -21.98 0.51 2.43
C LYS A 378 -21.73 1.91 1.88
N ASN A 379 -21.82 2.09 0.58
CA ASN A 379 -21.39 3.30 -0.12
C ASN A 379 -22.46 3.88 -1.07
N GLY A 380 -23.71 3.42 -0.97
CA GLY A 380 -24.81 3.86 -1.84
C GLY A 380 -24.79 3.25 -3.24
N GLN A 381 -23.89 2.28 -3.48
CA GLN A 381 -23.81 1.52 -4.73
C GLN A 381 -24.37 0.10 -4.58
N GLU A 382 -25.06 -0.23 -3.49
CA GLU A 382 -25.57 -1.58 -3.19
C GLU A 382 -26.51 -2.10 -4.29
N ASP A 383 -27.24 -1.18 -4.95
CA ASP A 383 -28.16 -1.50 -6.04
C ASP A 383 -27.46 -1.69 -7.40
N LYS A 384 -26.13 -1.48 -7.48
CA LYS A 384 -25.38 -1.61 -8.73
C LYS A 384 -25.03 -3.09 -8.98
N PRO A 385 -25.21 -3.61 -10.21
CA PRO A 385 -24.96 -5.02 -10.54
C PRO A 385 -23.51 -5.50 -10.30
N TRP A 386 -22.55 -4.58 -10.26
CA TRP A 386 -21.12 -4.86 -10.05
C TRP A 386 -20.67 -4.65 -8.59
N TYR A 387 -21.55 -4.18 -7.70
CA TYR A 387 -21.22 -4.01 -6.30
C TYR A 387 -21.06 -5.39 -5.64
N LYS A 388 -19.94 -5.56 -4.94
CA LYS A 388 -19.65 -6.77 -4.20
C LYS A 388 -19.68 -6.46 -2.70
N PRO A 389 -20.60 -7.06 -1.93
CA PRO A 389 -20.79 -6.75 -0.52
C PRO A 389 -19.63 -7.21 0.38
N TRP A 390 -18.62 -7.88 -0.17
CA TRP A 390 -17.44 -8.34 0.56
C TRP A 390 -16.16 -8.05 -0.24
N PHE A 391 -15.00 -8.03 0.42
CA PHE A 391 -13.69 -7.99 -0.23
C PHE A 391 -12.64 -8.84 0.50
N VAL A 392 -11.63 -9.32 -0.22
CA VAL A 392 -10.47 -10.02 0.36
C VAL A 392 -9.51 -8.99 0.95
N CYS A 393 -9.29 -9.03 2.27
CA CYS A 393 -8.46 -8.07 2.99
C CYS A 393 -7.09 -8.63 3.40
N PHE A 394 -6.98 -9.96 3.56
CA PHE A 394 -5.75 -10.59 4.04
C PHE A 394 -5.61 -12.01 3.47
N VAL A 395 -4.38 -12.36 3.09
CA VAL A 395 -3.98 -13.72 2.72
C VAL A 395 -2.85 -14.10 3.67
N SER A 396 -3.14 -14.96 4.64
CA SER A 396 -2.15 -15.41 5.60
C SER A 396 -1.26 -16.46 4.96
N MET A 397 0.06 -16.25 5.02
CA MET A 397 1.06 -17.28 4.70
C MET A 397 1.24 -18.28 5.87
N SER A 398 0.18 -18.59 6.62
CA SER A 398 0.19 -19.76 7.52
C SER A 398 0.15 -21.04 6.67
N VAL A 399 1.18 -21.24 5.87
CA VAL A 399 1.49 -22.51 5.22
C VAL A 399 2.60 -23.12 6.05
N LEU A 400 2.20 -24.04 6.93
CA LEU A 400 2.94 -25.18 7.48
C LEU A 400 2.46 -25.45 8.92
N GLY A 401 1.44 -26.30 9.03
CA GLY A 401 1.50 -27.39 10.01
C GLY A 401 1.18 -27.13 11.49
N ALA A 402 1.15 -25.90 12.02
CA ALA A 402 0.91 -25.68 13.44
C ALA A 402 -0.46 -25.01 13.72
N PRO A 403 -1.19 -25.38 14.79
CA PRO A 403 -2.25 -24.51 15.32
C PRO A 403 -1.61 -23.14 15.52
N VAL A 404 -2.17 -22.05 14.97
CA VAL A 404 -1.57 -20.71 15.12
C VAL A 404 -1.55 -20.41 16.62
N PRO A 405 -0.41 -20.55 17.31
CA PRO A 405 -0.32 -20.04 18.67
C PRO A 405 -0.41 -18.52 18.48
N ALA A 406 -1.11 -17.82 19.39
CA ALA A 406 -1.09 -16.36 19.37
C ALA A 406 0.35 -15.88 19.10
N ARG A 407 0.53 -15.16 17.99
CA ARG A 407 1.86 -14.82 17.46
C ARG A 407 2.65 -14.17 18.58
N PHE A 408 3.76 -14.79 19.00
CA PHE A 408 4.54 -14.26 20.11
C PHE A 408 5.05 -12.86 19.77
N ARG A 409 4.68 -11.87 20.57
CA ARG A 409 5.21 -10.51 20.46
C ARG A 409 6.30 -10.36 21.52
N PRO A 410 7.49 -9.87 21.18
CA PRO A 410 8.56 -9.66 22.15
C PRO A 410 8.15 -8.83 23.37
N ILE A 411 7.24 -7.87 23.22
CA ILE A 411 6.71 -7.06 24.33
C ILE A 411 5.94 -7.91 25.37
N ASP A 412 5.45 -9.09 24.98
CA ASP A 412 4.78 -10.04 25.87
C ASP A 412 5.78 -11.03 26.53
N ALA A 413 7.09 -10.85 26.32
CA ALA A 413 8.11 -11.72 26.92
C ALA A 413 8.03 -11.74 28.45
N LEU A 414 7.79 -10.59 29.09
CA LEU A 414 7.65 -10.50 30.55
C LEU A 414 6.43 -11.30 31.02
N GLU A 415 5.30 -11.18 30.33
CA GLU A 415 4.08 -11.94 30.61
C GLU A 415 4.34 -13.45 30.55
N ARG A 416 5.08 -13.92 29.54
CA ARG A 416 5.43 -15.34 29.42
C ARG A 416 6.47 -15.77 30.46
N PHE A 417 7.33 -14.85 30.89
CA PHE A 417 8.33 -15.11 31.91
C PHE A 417 7.69 -15.24 33.30
N CYS A 418 6.64 -14.47 33.58
CA CYS A 418 5.99 -14.43 34.90
C CYS A 418 4.55 -14.96 34.99
N GLY A 419 3.97 -15.45 33.89
CA GLY A 419 2.61 -15.97 33.85
C GLY A 419 1.50 -14.93 33.98
N LEU A 420 1.84 -13.64 33.92
CA LEU A 420 0.89 -12.54 34.13
C LEU A 420 0.64 -11.78 32.84
N SER A 421 -0.59 -11.89 32.32
CA SER A 421 -1.01 -11.13 31.13
C SER A 421 -1.05 -9.63 31.34
N ARG A 422 -1.24 -9.20 32.59
CA ARG A 422 -1.19 -7.81 33.04
C ARG A 422 -0.51 -7.73 34.39
N LEU A 423 0.24 -6.67 34.61
CA LEU A 423 0.83 -6.43 35.93
C LEU A 423 -0.24 -5.84 36.86
N PRO A 424 -0.38 -6.34 38.10
CA PRO A 424 -1.32 -5.77 39.06
C PRO A 424 -1.01 -4.29 39.34
N GLU A 425 -2.05 -3.47 39.54
CA GLU A 425 -1.87 -2.03 39.83
C GLU A 425 -1.02 -1.81 41.08
N ALA A 426 -1.13 -2.69 42.09
CA ALA A 426 -0.29 -2.64 43.29
C ALA A 426 1.22 -2.81 42.98
N VAL A 427 1.55 -3.65 42.00
CA VAL A 427 2.94 -3.86 41.55
C VAL A 427 3.44 -2.59 40.84
N LEU A 428 2.64 -2.04 39.93
CA LEU A 428 2.99 -0.80 39.23
C LEU A 428 3.10 0.39 40.18
N GLY A 429 2.21 0.47 41.19
CA GLY A 429 2.25 1.48 42.25
C GLY A 429 3.53 1.41 43.07
N GLN A 430 3.96 0.22 43.48
CA GLN A 430 5.23 0.03 44.19
C GLN A 430 6.43 0.52 43.37
N LEU A 431 6.46 0.21 42.07
CA LEU A 431 7.52 0.68 41.18
C LEU A 431 7.49 2.21 41.02
N ALA A 432 6.29 2.78 40.83
CA ALA A 432 6.11 4.22 40.68
C ALA A 432 6.56 4.99 41.94
N GLU A 433 6.29 4.47 43.14
CA GLU A 433 6.72 5.07 44.41
C GLU A 433 8.24 4.96 44.64
N LEU A 434 8.86 3.88 44.18
CA LEU A 434 10.31 3.68 44.31
C LEU A 434 11.10 4.51 43.28
N ALA A 435 10.55 4.69 42.08
CA ALA A 435 11.15 5.42 40.99
C ALA A 435 11.18 6.93 41.26
N LEU A 436 12.05 7.64 40.54
CA LEU A 436 12.04 9.09 40.51
C LEU A 436 10.67 9.60 40.02
N ASP A 437 10.18 10.67 40.64
CA ASP A 437 8.83 11.18 40.39
C ASP A 437 8.61 11.52 38.91
N GLU A 438 7.60 10.88 38.33
CA GLU A 438 7.30 10.92 36.91
C GLU A 438 5.81 10.74 36.65
N ARG A 439 5.38 11.28 35.51
CA ARG A 439 3.99 11.16 35.06
C ARG A 439 3.80 9.91 34.23
N TRP A 440 3.14 8.91 34.82
CA TRP A 440 2.89 7.60 34.19
C TRP A 440 1.54 7.48 33.45
N SER A 441 0.87 8.61 33.18
CA SER A 441 -0.40 8.68 32.43
C SER A 441 -0.47 9.92 31.52
N TRP A 442 -1.01 9.74 30.31
CA TRP A 442 -1.19 10.83 29.34
C TRP A 442 -2.30 11.81 29.75
N LEU A 443 -3.49 11.29 30.05
CA LEU A 443 -4.65 12.06 30.54
C LEU A 443 -4.90 11.81 32.05
N PRO A 444 -5.64 12.71 32.73
CA PRO A 444 -6.26 12.38 34.01
C PRO A 444 -7.07 11.10 33.85
N ALA A 445 -6.95 10.16 34.80
CA ALA A 445 -7.59 8.85 34.70
C ALA A 445 -9.11 8.98 34.58
N LYS A 446 -9.66 8.90 33.37
CA LYS A 446 -11.12 8.92 33.13
C LYS A 446 -11.79 7.60 33.55
N GLU A 447 -11.02 6.52 33.72
CA GLU A 447 -11.55 5.16 33.96
C GLU A 447 -10.68 4.34 34.92
N GLY A 448 -10.22 4.94 36.03
CA GLY A 448 -9.64 4.18 37.16
C GLY A 448 -8.29 3.48 36.95
N ARG A 449 -7.72 3.47 35.73
CA ARG A 449 -6.43 2.84 35.43
C ARG A 449 -5.29 3.86 35.51
N ARG A 450 -4.34 3.64 36.42
CA ARG A 450 -3.15 4.46 36.60
C ARG A 450 -1.95 3.73 35.97
N ASN A 451 -0.83 4.42 35.78
CA ASN A 451 0.46 3.80 35.43
C ASN A 451 0.54 2.99 34.11
N THR A 452 -0.32 3.25 33.12
CA THR A 452 -0.31 2.50 31.85
C THR A 452 0.97 2.69 31.05
N ILE A 453 1.59 3.87 31.15
CA ILE A 453 2.89 4.17 30.51
C ILE A 453 3.99 3.35 31.19
N LEU A 454 3.93 3.20 32.52
CA LEU A 454 4.90 2.43 33.30
C LEU A 454 4.83 0.94 32.99
N GLU A 455 3.61 0.39 32.85
CA GLU A 455 3.40 -1.01 32.43
C GLU A 455 4.06 -1.27 31.06
N ASN A 456 3.80 -0.39 30.08
CA ASN A 456 4.39 -0.51 28.74
C ASN A 456 5.92 -0.36 28.78
N TYR A 457 6.43 0.62 29.52
CA TYR A 457 7.86 0.85 29.70
C TYR A 457 8.57 -0.39 30.27
N LEU A 458 8.02 -1.00 31.32
CA LEU A 458 8.62 -2.17 31.96
C LEU A 458 8.61 -3.38 31.02
N ARG A 459 7.50 -3.61 30.31
CA ARG A 459 7.38 -4.69 29.30
C ARG A 459 8.35 -4.50 28.13
N ALA A 460 8.46 -3.28 27.59
CA ALA A 460 9.40 -2.96 26.51
C ALA A 460 10.86 -3.08 26.95
N THR A 461 11.17 -2.64 28.17
CA THR A 461 12.51 -2.78 28.77
C THR A 461 12.87 -4.25 28.92
N PHE A 462 11.99 -5.07 29.51
CA PHE A 462 12.23 -6.51 29.63
C PHE A 462 12.40 -7.17 28.26
N ALA A 463 11.58 -6.81 27.27
CA ALA A 463 11.73 -7.31 25.91
C ALA A 463 13.10 -6.99 25.31
N ARG A 464 13.64 -5.78 25.57
CA ARG A 464 15.00 -5.41 25.13
C ARG A 464 16.07 -6.25 25.83
N LEU A 465 16.00 -6.40 27.15
CA LEU A 465 16.93 -7.27 27.89
C LEU A 465 16.88 -8.71 27.36
N ALA A 466 15.68 -9.21 27.08
CA ALA A 466 15.47 -10.55 26.57
C ALA A 466 16.07 -10.76 25.17
N TRP A 467 16.05 -9.74 24.30
CA TRP A 467 16.78 -9.77 23.03
C TRP A 467 18.30 -9.80 23.24
N GLN A 468 18.83 -8.96 24.13
CA GLN A 468 20.28 -8.88 24.38
C GLN A 468 20.87 -10.16 24.96
N ASP A 469 20.10 -10.85 25.80
CA ASP A 469 20.49 -12.11 26.44
C ASP A 469 20.12 -13.35 25.64
N GLY A 470 19.46 -13.20 24.50
CA GLY A 470 18.99 -14.33 23.69
C GLY A 470 17.88 -15.15 24.34
N LEU A 471 17.17 -14.60 25.33
CA LEU A 471 15.89 -15.16 25.80
C LEU A 471 14.81 -15.04 24.71
N VAL A 472 14.84 -13.96 23.92
CA VAL A 472 14.07 -13.84 22.68
C VAL A 472 15.01 -14.01 21.51
N VAL A 473 14.66 -14.88 20.56
CA VAL A 473 15.47 -15.21 19.39
C VAL A 473 14.64 -15.21 18.11
N TRP A 474 15.30 -14.99 16.98
CA TRP A 474 14.70 -15.20 15.66
C TRP A 474 14.71 -16.70 15.31
N ARG A 475 13.55 -17.35 15.28
CA ARG A 475 13.40 -18.69 14.70
C ARG A 475 13.06 -18.60 13.22
N ARG A 476 13.83 -19.32 12.39
CA ARG A 476 13.47 -19.52 10.97
C ARG A 476 12.39 -20.59 10.88
N GLU A 477 11.27 -20.25 10.27
CA GLU A 477 10.29 -21.24 9.79
C GLU A 477 10.73 -21.69 8.38
N GLU A 478 10.59 -22.98 8.04
CA GLU A 478 10.93 -23.48 6.70
C GLU A 478 10.14 -22.71 5.63
N GLY A 479 10.85 -22.03 4.72
CA GLY A 479 10.23 -21.28 3.62
C GLY A 479 9.57 -19.94 3.98
N GLY A 480 9.72 -19.45 5.22
CA GLY A 480 9.13 -18.18 5.68
C GLY A 480 10.15 -17.17 6.24
N PRO A 481 9.76 -15.90 6.42
CA PRO A 481 10.59 -14.94 7.15
C PRO A 481 10.72 -15.38 8.62
N GLY A 482 11.91 -15.21 9.20
CA GLY A 482 12.15 -15.52 10.61
C GLY A 482 11.19 -14.77 11.53
N ARG A 483 10.83 -15.36 12.67
CA ARG A 483 9.90 -14.80 13.65
C ARG A 483 10.49 -14.81 15.06
N PRO A 484 10.13 -13.84 15.92
CA PRO A 484 10.53 -13.87 17.31
C PRO A 484 9.88 -15.04 18.04
N ALA A 485 10.65 -15.70 18.89
CA ALA A 485 10.20 -16.76 19.80
C ALA A 485 11.03 -16.72 21.08
N LEU A 486 10.50 -17.33 22.15
CA LEU A 486 11.31 -17.58 23.35
C LEU A 486 12.30 -18.72 23.09
N ALA A 487 13.51 -18.54 23.62
CA ALA A 487 14.54 -19.58 23.64
C ALA A 487 14.11 -20.72 24.58
N GLU A 488 14.41 -21.95 24.17
CA GLU A 488 14.23 -23.13 25.02
C GLU A 488 15.44 -23.26 25.95
N GLY A 489 15.20 -23.54 27.24
CA GLY A 489 16.28 -23.79 28.20
C GLY A 489 17.08 -22.56 28.62
N PHE A 490 16.54 -21.35 28.51
CA PHE A 490 17.19 -20.14 29.03
C PHE A 490 17.46 -20.26 30.53
N SER A 491 18.74 -20.24 30.92
CA SER A 491 19.21 -20.42 32.30
C SER A 491 19.68 -19.11 32.94
N GLY A 492 19.32 -17.96 32.36
CA GLY A 492 19.81 -16.66 32.79
C GLY A 492 21.08 -16.22 32.04
N ALA A 493 21.29 -14.91 31.99
CA ALA A 493 22.45 -14.26 31.40
C ALA A 493 22.73 -12.93 32.14
N SER A 494 23.37 -11.95 31.48
CA SER A 494 23.89 -10.75 32.15
C SER A 494 22.83 -9.69 32.47
N HIS A 495 21.70 -9.67 31.76
CA HIS A 495 20.64 -8.67 31.91
C HIS A 495 19.38 -9.25 32.59
N VAL A 496 19.01 -10.47 32.24
CA VAL A 496 17.97 -11.29 32.86
C VAL A 496 18.66 -12.43 33.58
N CYS A 497 18.93 -12.25 34.88
CA CYS A 497 19.66 -13.22 35.67
C CYS A 497 18.71 -14.23 36.31
N ILE A 498 19.13 -15.49 36.39
CA ILE A 498 18.45 -16.56 37.12
C ILE A 498 19.48 -17.18 38.07
N SER A 499 19.07 -17.49 39.30
CA SER A 499 19.92 -18.13 40.30
C SER A 499 20.30 -19.55 39.88
N GLU A 500 21.40 -20.08 40.40
CA GLU A 500 21.88 -21.45 40.06
C GLU A 500 20.84 -22.54 40.37
N ASP A 501 20.10 -22.38 41.46
CA ASP A 501 18.99 -23.26 41.84
C ASP A 501 17.72 -23.07 41.00
N GLY A 502 17.70 -22.06 40.13
CA GLY A 502 16.58 -21.70 39.27
C GLY A 502 15.34 -21.19 40.01
N THR A 503 15.43 -20.87 41.30
CA THR A 503 14.26 -20.45 42.11
C THR A 503 14.07 -18.94 42.18
N PHE A 504 15.05 -18.16 41.72
CA PHE A 504 15.04 -16.71 41.80
C PHE A 504 15.51 -16.11 40.48
N ALA A 505 14.86 -15.05 40.03
CA ALA A 505 15.27 -14.30 38.86
C ALA A 505 15.22 -12.80 39.13
N ALA A 506 16.08 -12.04 38.47
CA ALA A 506 16.09 -10.60 38.58
C ALA A 506 16.54 -9.93 37.28
N PHE A 507 16.02 -8.73 37.07
CA PHE A 507 16.44 -7.86 35.98
C PHE A 507 16.40 -6.40 36.39
N ASN A 508 17.21 -5.56 35.74
CA ASN A 508 17.25 -4.12 36.00
C ASN A 508 16.09 -3.44 35.27
N THR A 509 15.29 -2.64 35.97
CA THR A 509 14.12 -1.97 35.37
C THR A 509 14.48 -0.77 34.49
N GLY A 510 15.74 -0.34 34.50
CA GLY A 510 16.22 0.89 33.88
C GLY A 510 15.80 2.18 34.60
N LEU A 511 14.94 2.08 35.62
CA LEU A 511 14.54 3.20 36.47
C LEU A 511 15.50 3.34 37.65
N ILE A 512 15.59 4.58 38.13
CA ILE A 512 16.37 4.96 39.29
C ILE A 512 15.48 5.48 40.39
N SER A 513 15.89 5.30 41.64
CA SER A 513 15.22 5.87 42.80
C SER A 513 15.58 7.34 43.01
N GLY A 514 14.90 8.00 43.94
CA GLY A 514 15.26 9.37 44.38
C GLY A 514 16.69 9.50 44.94
N SER A 515 17.31 8.38 45.34
CA SER A 515 18.74 8.34 45.73
C SER A 515 19.68 7.97 44.59
N LEU A 516 19.21 8.04 43.34
CA LEU A 516 19.93 7.69 42.11
C LEU A 516 20.41 6.23 42.08
N SER A 517 19.75 5.34 42.81
CA SER A 517 20.08 3.91 42.86
C SER A 517 19.25 3.13 41.85
N ASP A 518 19.83 2.12 41.22
CA ASP A 518 19.11 1.20 40.33
C ASP A 518 17.97 0.48 41.04
N ILE A 519 16.84 0.33 40.34
CA ILE A 519 15.70 -0.45 40.78
C ILE A 519 15.69 -1.78 40.02
N TYR A 520 15.71 -2.88 40.76
CA TYR A 520 15.68 -4.24 40.24
C TYR A 520 14.31 -4.86 40.47
N ALA A 521 13.76 -5.49 39.41
CA ALA A 521 12.62 -6.37 39.51
C ALA A 521 13.09 -7.76 39.92
N CYS A 522 12.45 -8.34 40.93
CA CYS A 522 12.78 -9.68 41.43
C CYS A 522 11.55 -10.59 41.31
N LEU A 523 11.80 -11.84 40.93
CA LEU A 523 10.79 -12.87 40.76
C LEU A 523 11.24 -14.17 41.42
N ARG A 524 10.29 -14.97 41.89
CA ARG A 524 10.53 -16.28 42.49
C ARG A 524 9.87 -17.37 41.66
N ARG A 525 10.38 -18.58 41.74
CA ARG A 525 9.77 -19.74 41.12
C ARG A 525 9.66 -20.82 42.16
N ASP A 526 8.43 -21.22 42.45
CA ASP A 526 8.17 -22.33 43.35
C ASP A 526 8.60 -23.64 42.69
N GLY A 527 9.03 -24.62 43.50
CA GLY A 527 9.51 -25.90 43.01
C GLY A 527 8.46 -26.61 42.15
N GLY A 528 8.70 -26.69 40.84
CA GLY A 528 7.81 -27.33 39.86
C GLY A 528 6.99 -26.38 38.99
N ALA A 529 6.95 -25.07 39.30
CA ALA A 529 6.31 -24.08 38.44
C ALA A 529 7.15 -23.82 37.18
N LYS A 530 6.49 -23.66 36.03
CA LYS A 530 7.17 -23.31 34.76
C LYS A 530 7.53 -21.82 34.69
N GLU A 531 6.71 -20.97 35.31
CA GLU A 531 6.77 -19.51 35.23
C GLU A 531 7.19 -18.92 36.58
N PHE A 532 7.80 -17.73 36.56
CA PHE A 532 8.18 -17.02 37.79
C PHE A 532 7.02 -16.20 38.37
N SER A 533 6.75 -16.29 39.66
CA SER A 533 5.85 -15.37 40.35
C SER A 533 6.54 -14.06 40.74
N TRP A 534 5.78 -12.97 40.74
CA TRP A 534 6.30 -11.66 41.10
C TRP A 534 6.69 -11.59 42.58
N ALA A 535 7.95 -11.23 42.89
CA ALA A 535 8.42 -11.10 44.27
C ALA A 535 8.46 -9.65 44.77
N GLY A 536 8.72 -8.69 43.89
CA GLY A 536 8.75 -7.26 44.23
C GLY A 536 9.87 -6.50 43.52
N PHE A 537 10.03 -5.24 43.90
CA PHE A 537 11.14 -4.41 43.46
C PHE A 537 12.08 -4.09 44.63
N CYS A 538 13.37 -3.93 44.37
CA CYS A 538 14.32 -3.48 45.37
C CYS A 538 15.42 -2.59 44.80
N THR A 539 16.01 -1.78 45.69
CA THR A 539 17.29 -1.11 45.46
C THR A 539 18.34 -1.81 46.31
N VAL A 540 19.57 -1.87 45.81
CA VAL A 540 20.68 -2.58 46.49
C VAL A 540 20.91 -2.00 47.88
N GLY A 541 21.00 -2.89 48.87
CA GLY A 541 21.22 -2.54 50.28
C GLY A 541 19.97 -2.12 51.06
N ARG A 542 18.79 -2.11 50.42
CA ARG A 542 17.54 -1.60 51.03
C ARG A 542 16.40 -2.59 50.89
N SER A 543 16.44 -3.68 51.68
CA SER A 543 15.34 -4.65 51.97
C SER A 543 15.90 -6.07 52.12
N ASP A 544 15.09 -6.98 52.67
CA ASP A 544 15.37 -8.42 52.62
C ASP A 544 15.42 -8.97 51.19
N LEU A 545 14.59 -8.43 50.29
CA LEU A 545 14.60 -8.80 48.88
C LEU A 545 15.94 -8.44 48.21
N SER A 546 16.54 -7.30 48.57
CA SER A 546 17.88 -6.95 48.11
C SER A 546 18.96 -7.90 48.67
N ARG A 547 18.85 -8.36 49.92
CA ARG A 547 19.78 -9.35 50.48
C ARG A 547 19.68 -10.67 49.74
N GLU A 548 18.47 -11.08 49.40
CA GLU A 548 18.21 -12.28 48.61
C GLU A 548 18.80 -12.17 47.20
N LEU A 549 18.60 -11.04 46.52
CA LEU A 549 19.21 -10.72 45.22
C LEU A 549 20.74 -10.90 45.25
N ILE A 550 21.42 -10.26 46.21
CA ILE A 550 22.88 -10.32 46.35
C ILE A 550 23.37 -11.73 46.67
N ARG A 551 22.61 -12.48 47.48
CA ARG A 551 22.97 -13.84 47.88
C ARG A 551 22.81 -14.85 46.76
N LYS A 552 21.76 -14.71 45.92
CA LYS A 552 21.37 -15.71 44.92
C LYS A 552 21.85 -15.42 43.50
N ILE A 553 22.10 -14.16 43.16
CA ILE A 553 22.55 -13.75 41.83
C ILE A 553 24.02 -13.35 41.90
N SER A 554 24.85 -13.96 41.05
CA SER A 554 26.32 -13.81 41.07
C SER A 554 26.82 -12.41 40.74
N HIS A 555 26.04 -11.63 39.97
CA HIS A 555 26.33 -10.25 39.62
C HIS A 555 25.03 -9.47 39.44
N LEU A 556 25.03 -8.17 39.70
CA LEU A 556 23.82 -7.37 39.53
C LEU A 556 23.40 -7.32 38.05
N PRO A 557 22.11 -7.51 37.75
CA PRO A 557 21.61 -7.45 36.37
C PRO A 557 21.96 -6.13 35.68
N LEU A 558 22.47 -6.20 34.45
CA LEU A 558 22.84 -5.02 33.66
C LEU A 558 21.62 -4.28 33.12
N ARG A 559 21.77 -2.96 32.90
CA ARG A 559 20.74 -2.10 32.28
C ARG A 559 20.57 -2.42 30.79
N ALA A 560 19.37 -2.17 30.27
CA ALA A 560 19.09 -2.27 28.84
C ALA A 560 20.00 -1.31 28.05
N ARG A 561 20.59 -1.79 26.97
CA ARG A 561 21.37 -0.95 26.04
C ARG A 561 20.64 -0.87 24.71
N TYR A 562 20.21 0.33 24.32
CA TYR A 562 19.42 0.54 23.11
C TYR A 562 20.25 0.85 21.86
N PHE A 563 21.46 1.38 22.03
CA PHE A 563 22.33 1.84 20.95
C PHE A 563 23.78 1.42 21.19
N SER A 564 24.52 1.26 20.10
CA SER A 564 25.94 0.90 20.16
C SER A 564 26.85 2.14 20.17
N LYS A 565 26.46 3.16 19.40
CA LYS A 565 27.17 4.44 19.25
C LYS A 565 26.21 5.61 19.51
N ILE A 566 26.74 6.71 20.04
CA ILE A 566 25.94 7.92 20.33
C ILE A 566 25.24 8.49 19.10
N GLY A 567 25.86 8.38 17.91
CA GLY A 567 25.26 8.87 16.66
C GLY A 567 23.94 8.21 16.30
N GLU A 568 23.63 7.03 16.83
CA GLU A 568 22.34 6.34 16.62
C GLU A 568 21.18 7.00 17.39
N LEU A 569 21.47 7.89 18.33
CA LEU A 569 20.47 8.67 19.06
C LEU A 569 20.11 9.99 18.38
N LEU A 570 20.84 10.37 17.32
CA LEU A 570 20.67 11.65 16.64
C LEU A 570 20.10 11.40 15.25
N TYR A 571 19.02 12.11 14.93
CA TYR A 571 18.50 12.13 13.57
C TYR A 571 19.45 12.93 12.68
N ASP A 572 19.73 12.40 11.50
CA ASP A 572 20.63 13.00 10.51
C ASP A 572 19.83 13.76 9.43
N PRO A 573 19.78 15.10 9.46
CA PRO A 573 18.98 15.88 8.52
C PRO A 573 19.48 15.84 7.08
N GLU A 574 20.72 15.40 6.83
CA GLU A 574 21.28 15.32 5.48
C GLU A 574 20.75 14.10 4.70
N ARG A 575 20.13 13.14 5.40
CA ARG A 575 19.56 11.93 4.79
C ARG A 575 18.19 12.19 4.19
N THR A 576 17.91 11.52 3.07
CA THR A 576 16.60 11.62 2.43
C THR A 576 15.55 10.89 3.27
N LEU A 577 14.45 11.58 3.59
CA LEU A 577 13.27 11.01 4.24
C LEU A 577 12.15 10.77 3.20
N VAL A 578 11.74 9.51 3.05
CA VAL A 578 10.63 9.11 2.17
C VAL A 578 9.49 8.50 3.01
N PRO A 579 8.35 9.20 3.16
CA PRO A 579 7.20 8.63 3.87
C PRO A 579 6.46 7.56 3.05
N ASN A 580 5.96 6.52 3.72
CA ASN A 580 5.03 5.54 3.15
C ASN A 580 3.60 6.11 3.13
N VAL A 581 3.36 7.01 2.18
CA VAL A 581 2.12 7.79 2.07
C VAL A 581 0.88 6.91 1.95
N GLU A 582 0.93 5.82 1.18
CA GLU A 582 -0.19 4.90 1.00
C GLU A 582 -0.58 4.24 2.34
N HIS A 583 0.40 3.71 3.08
CA HIS A 583 0.15 3.10 4.38
C HIS A 583 -0.39 4.11 5.40
N ILE A 584 0.11 5.35 5.37
CA ILE A 584 -0.27 6.40 6.33
C ILE A 584 -1.67 6.95 6.03
N LEU A 585 -1.90 7.43 4.80
CA LEU A 585 -3.10 8.18 4.44
C LEU A 585 -4.30 7.29 4.12
N VAL A 586 -4.07 6.08 3.60
CA VAL A 586 -5.15 5.14 3.27
C VAL A 586 -5.29 4.06 4.34
N GLY A 587 -4.17 3.50 4.78
CA GLY A 587 -4.16 2.43 5.78
C GLY A 587 -4.59 2.90 7.17
N ASN A 588 -4.00 4.00 7.65
CA ASN A 588 -4.10 4.47 9.04
C ASN A 588 -4.78 5.85 9.18
N LEU A 589 -5.77 6.15 8.33
CA LEU A 589 -6.48 7.44 8.30
C LEU A 589 -6.98 7.88 9.68
N GLU A 590 -7.39 6.95 10.54
CA GLU A 590 -7.88 7.19 11.89
C GLU A 590 -6.89 7.89 12.82
N ARG A 591 -5.59 7.77 12.54
CA ARG A 591 -4.49 8.36 13.33
C ARG A 591 -4.21 9.82 12.97
N LEU A 592 -4.81 10.32 11.90
CA LEU A 592 -4.66 11.71 11.49
C LEU A 592 -5.62 12.63 12.27
N PRO A 593 -5.22 13.89 12.54
CA PRO A 593 -6.04 14.85 13.27
C PRO A 593 -7.36 15.15 12.54
N LEU A 594 -8.47 15.24 13.28
CA LEU A 594 -9.78 15.53 12.69
C LEU A 594 -9.80 16.88 11.97
N ALA A 595 -9.19 17.89 12.58
CA ALA A 595 -9.10 19.24 12.03
C ALA A 595 -8.32 19.27 10.70
N PHE A 596 -7.26 18.47 10.57
CA PHE A 596 -6.53 18.30 9.32
C PHE A 596 -7.42 17.68 8.25
N LEU A 597 -8.09 16.56 8.56
CA LEU A 597 -9.01 15.90 7.63
C LEU A 597 -10.15 16.83 7.21
N ARG A 598 -10.70 17.62 8.13
CA ARG A 598 -11.75 18.60 7.85
C ARG A 598 -11.26 19.71 6.92
N ARG A 599 -10.03 20.22 7.13
CA ARG A 599 -9.46 21.25 6.26
C ARG A 599 -9.29 20.75 4.82
N GLU A 600 -8.72 19.56 4.65
CA GLU A 600 -8.40 19.05 3.31
C GLU A 600 -9.61 18.48 2.57
N LEU A 601 -10.60 17.93 3.30
CA LEU A 601 -11.70 17.15 2.72
C LEU A 601 -13.10 17.73 3.02
N GLY A 602 -13.23 18.65 3.98
CA GLY A 602 -14.53 19.14 4.46
C GLY A 602 -15.33 19.94 3.42
N GLY A 603 -14.66 20.47 2.39
CA GLY A 603 -15.32 21.15 1.26
C GLY A 603 -16.03 20.20 0.29
N LEU A 604 -15.84 18.88 0.41
CA LEU A 604 -16.47 17.91 -0.48
C LEU A 604 -17.96 17.72 -0.12
N PRO A 605 -18.84 17.52 -1.13
CA PRO A 605 -20.28 17.37 -0.91
C PRO A 605 -20.64 16.29 0.11
N GLY A 606 -21.45 16.68 1.11
CA GLY A 606 -21.96 15.76 2.13
C GLY A 606 -20.97 15.36 3.23
N LEU A 607 -19.74 15.89 3.23
CA LEU A 607 -18.77 15.63 4.31
C LEU A 607 -18.87 16.62 5.47
N ALA A 608 -19.26 17.87 5.22
CA ALA A 608 -19.35 18.91 6.25
C ALA A 608 -20.21 18.49 7.47
N GLU A 609 -21.42 17.97 7.23
CA GLU A 609 -22.29 17.49 8.31
C GLU A 609 -21.71 16.29 9.07
N LEU A 610 -20.96 15.41 8.40
CA LEU A 610 -20.35 14.24 9.04
C LEU A 610 -19.18 14.66 9.93
N PHE A 611 -18.40 15.66 9.51
CA PHE A 611 -17.39 16.29 10.36
C PHE A 611 -18.04 16.95 11.58
N ASP A 612 -19.12 17.72 11.41
CA ASP A 612 -19.84 18.36 12.52
C ASP A 612 -20.37 17.34 13.55
N ARG A 613 -20.89 16.20 13.08
CA ARG A 613 -21.36 15.11 13.97
C ARG A 613 -20.20 14.46 14.71
N ALA A 614 -19.10 14.15 14.01
CA ALA A 614 -17.93 13.50 14.61
C ALA A 614 -17.17 14.40 15.59
N GLU A 615 -17.24 15.73 15.43
CA GLU A 615 -16.67 16.71 16.37
C GLU A 615 -17.49 16.83 17.67
N ARG A 616 -18.81 16.61 17.59
CA ARG A 616 -19.72 16.64 18.75
C ARG A 616 -19.81 15.31 19.49
N ASP A 617 -19.69 14.20 18.75
CA ASP A 617 -19.84 12.84 19.25
C ASP A 617 -18.76 11.93 18.64
N GLU A 618 -17.79 11.55 19.48
CA GLU A 618 -16.66 10.70 19.09
C GLU A 618 -17.11 9.31 18.60
N THR A 619 -18.29 8.82 19.01
CA THR A 619 -18.83 7.54 18.53
C THR A 619 -19.19 7.57 17.05
N GLN A 620 -19.37 8.75 16.45
CA GLN A 620 -19.62 8.94 15.02
C GLN A 620 -18.33 8.94 14.19
N ARG A 621 -17.15 9.05 14.82
CA ARG A 621 -15.85 9.09 14.13
C ARG A 621 -15.60 7.88 13.22
N PRO A 622 -15.90 6.63 13.61
CA PRO A 622 -15.75 5.48 12.72
C PRO A 622 -16.59 5.58 11.44
N ALA A 623 -17.83 6.09 11.54
CA ALA A 623 -18.71 6.27 10.39
C ALA A 623 -18.17 7.34 9.43
N LEU A 624 -17.68 8.47 9.96
CA LEU A 624 -16.97 9.48 9.17
C LEU A 624 -15.75 8.88 8.46
N LEU A 625 -14.88 8.18 9.20
CA LEU A 625 -13.66 7.58 8.64
C LEU A 625 -13.97 6.56 7.53
N ALA A 626 -15.01 5.76 7.70
CA ALA A 626 -15.48 4.84 6.66
C ALA A 626 -15.92 5.59 5.40
N ARG A 627 -16.65 6.70 5.55
CA ARG A 627 -17.03 7.57 4.43
C ARG A 627 -15.82 8.20 3.74
N LEU A 628 -14.87 8.73 4.52
CA LEU A 628 -13.64 9.34 4.00
C LEU A 628 -12.80 8.32 3.21
N ARG A 629 -12.63 7.09 3.72
CA ARG A 629 -11.93 6.00 2.99
C ARG A 629 -12.59 5.72 1.63
N GLY A 630 -13.92 5.70 1.59
CA GLY A 630 -14.68 5.55 0.35
C GLY A 630 -14.45 6.71 -0.63
N THR A 631 -14.44 7.95 -0.13
CA THR A 631 -14.15 9.15 -0.95
C THR A 631 -12.73 9.10 -1.51
N LEU A 632 -11.71 8.89 -0.67
CA LEU A 632 -10.29 8.86 -1.07
C LEU A 632 -9.98 7.77 -2.11
N THR A 633 -10.75 6.67 -2.10
CA THR A 633 -10.59 5.58 -3.09
C THR A 633 -11.11 5.97 -4.48
N ASN A 634 -12.13 6.83 -4.55
CA ASN A 634 -12.85 7.15 -5.79
C ASN A 634 -12.57 8.56 -6.31
N ASP A 635 -12.04 9.45 -5.46
CA ASP A 635 -11.77 10.84 -5.76
C ASP A 635 -10.26 11.10 -5.64
N ARG A 636 -9.61 11.20 -6.80
CA ARG A 636 -8.16 11.43 -6.88
C ARG A 636 -7.77 12.82 -6.37
N LEU A 637 -8.62 13.84 -6.55
CA LEU A 637 -8.32 15.20 -6.08
C LEU A 637 -8.38 15.27 -4.55
N ALA A 638 -9.32 14.55 -3.94
CA ALA A 638 -9.39 14.41 -2.49
C ALA A 638 -8.12 13.77 -1.91
N LEU A 639 -7.60 12.72 -2.57
CA LEU A 639 -6.34 12.08 -2.18
C LEU A 639 -5.14 13.02 -2.36
N GLU A 640 -5.03 13.70 -3.51
CA GLU A 640 -3.95 14.67 -3.78
C GLU A 640 -3.94 15.82 -2.77
N SER A 641 -5.13 16.32 -2.38
CA SER A 641 -5.28 17.35 -1.34
C SER A 641 -4.67 16.89 -0.01
N LEU A 642 -5.05 15.68 0.43
CA LEU A 642 -4.53 15.08 1.66
C LEU A 642 -3.02 14.81 1.60
N GLU A 643 -2.51 14.33 0.46
CA GLU A 643 -1.09 14.10 0.22
C GLU A 643 -0.27 15.40 0.30
N ASN A 644 -0.76 16.48 -0.30
CA ASN A 644 -0.10 17.78 -0.27
C ASN A 644 -0.05 18.37 1.14
N GLY A 645 -1.18 18.29 1.87
CA GLY A 645 -1.26 18.71 3.26
C GLY A 645 -0.30 17.92 4.17
N PHE A 646 -0.21 16.60 3.96
CA PHE A 646 0.72 15.73 4.68
C PHE A 646 2.18 16.03 4.35
N ARG A 647 2.53 16.18 3.06
CA ARG A 647 3.88 16.54 2.61
C ARG A 647 4.33 17.88 3.20
N THR A 648 3.43 18.84 3.28
CA THR A 648 3.69 20.13 3.91
C THR A 648 4.04 19.97 5.40
N ALA A 649 3.33 19.10 6.12
CA ALA A 649 3.62 18.81 7.52
C ALA A 649 4.98 18.10 7.69
N VAL A 650 5.35 17.18 6.79
CA VAL A 650 6.66 16.51 6.79
C VAL A 650 7.80 17.49 6.55
N GLU A 651 7.66 18.41 5.58
CA GLU A 651 8.70 19.42 5.32
C GLU A 651 8.86 20.40 6.49
N ARG A 652 7.78 20.73 7.21
CA ARG A 652 7.87 21.49 8.46
C ARG A 652 8.62 20.70 9.54
N ALA A 653 8.32 19.42 9.69
CA ALA A 653 9.02 18.54 10.65
C ALA A 653 10.53 18.53 10.39
N LYS A 654 10.94 18.40 9.13
CA LYS A 654 12.36 18.44 8.71
C LYS A 654 13.02 19.76 9.11
N LYS A 655 12.38 20.90 8.82
CA LYS A 655 12.88 22.23 9.22
C LYS A 655 13.00 22.39 10.73
N LEU A 656 12.04 21.87 11.52
CA LEU A 656 12.11 21.92 12.98
C LEU A 656 13.30 21.12 13.52
N VAL A 657 13.55 19.95 12.95
CA VAL A 657 14.67 19.08 13.35
C VAL A 657 16.02 19.63 12.89
N GLU A 658 16.07 20.26 11.72
CA GLU A 658 17.25 21.01 11.26
C GLU A 658 17.58 22.19 12.18
N TRP A 659 16.55 22.84 12.74
CA TRP A 659 16.72 23.97 13.65
C TRP A 659 17.16 23.56 15.07
N ASP A 660 16.51 22.54 15.66
CA ASP A 660 16.95 21.94 16.93
C ASP A 660 16.82 20.41 16.83
N TYR A 661 17.96 19.71 16.95
CA TYR A 661 18.03 18.25 16.91
C TYR A 661 17.12 17.57 17.95
N LYS A 662 16.76 18.26 19.04
CA LYS A 662 15.86 17.76 20.09
C LYS A 662 14.41 17.60 19.64
N PHE A 663 14.03 18.13 18.48
CA PHE A 663 12.71 17.85 17.90
C PHE A 663 12.59 16.41 17.44
N ALA A 664 13.67 15.76 17.01
CA ALA A 664 13.67 14.34 16.71
C ALA A 664 13.81 13.55 18.02
N VAL A 665 12.76 12.82 18.39
CA VAL A 665 12.74 12.05 19.63
C VAL A 665 13.07 10.59 19.31
N PRO A 666 14.17 10.02 19.84
CA PRO A 666 14.47 8.60 19.65
C PRO A 666 13.42 7.73 20.35
N SER A 667 13.06 6.63 19.72
CA SER A 667 12.14 5.63 20.24
C SER A 667 12.61 4.22 19.86
N TYR A 668 12.11 3.21 20.59
CA TYR A 668 12.47 1.81 20.43
C TYR A 668 11.23 0.99 20.12
N TYR A 669 11.32 0.13 19.10
CA TYR A 669 10.25 -0.77 18.68
C TYR A 669 10.58 -2.23 19.02
N PRO A 670 10.00 -2.80 20.11
CA PRO A 670 10.37 -4.12 20.62
C PRO A 670 10.14 -5.27 19.64
N ALA A 671 9.15 -5.13 18.74
CA ALA A 671 8.76 -6.23 17.85
C ALA A 671 9.82 -6.58 16.79
N ARG A 672 10.66 -5.62 16.41
CA ARG A 672 11.75 -5.83 15.44
C ARG A 672 13.13 -5.62 16.06
N ASP A 673 13.20 -5.30 17.35
CA ASP A 673 14.43 -4.92 18.04
C ASP A 673 15.16 -3.76 17.32
N ARG A 674 14.41 -2.71 16.95
CA ARG A 674 14.95 -1.58 16.18
C ARG A 674 14.67 -0.24 16.85
N MET A 675 15.63 0.66 16.69
CA MET A 675 15.49 2.08 17.00
C MET A 675 14.79 2.80 15.85
N ASN A 676 14.02 3.83 16.17
CA ASN A 676 13.42 4.75 15.22
C ASN A 676 13.38 6.16 15.83
N PHE A 677 12.95 7.14 15.05
CA PHE A 677 12.75 8.51 15.47
C PHE A 677 11.28 8.90 15.33
N LEU A 678 10.85 9.80 16.20
CA LEU A 678 9.55 10.45 16.15
C LEU A 678 9.76 11.90 15.77
N LEU A 679 9.21 12.31 14.63
CA LEU A 679 9.25 13.70 14.16
C LEU A 679 7.89 14.38 14.35
N PRO A 680 7.85 15.65 14.79
CA PRO A 680 6.60 16.37 15.02
C PRO A 680 5.89 16.68 13.70
N LEU A 681 4.65 16.21 13.53
CA LEU A 681 3.80 16.60 12.41
C LEU A 681 2.84 17.71 12.85
N CYS A 682 3.11 18.91 12.34
CA CYS A 682 2.36 20.14 12.59
C CYS A 682 1.40 20.40 11.42
N PHE A 683 0.17 19.90 11.54
CA PHE A 683 -0.86 20.05 10.51
C PHE A 683 -1.65 21.33 10.68
N THR A 684 -2.11 21.63 11.90
CA THR A 684 -3.04 22.73 12.18
C THR A 684 -2.31 24.05 12.42
N ASP A 685 -1.40 24.07 13.39
CA ASP A 685 -0.51 25.17 13.71
C ASP A 685 0.94 24.81 13.32
N PRO A 686 1.73 25.71 12.71
CA PRO A 686 3.10 25.41 12.29
C PRO A 686 4.06 24.95 13.39
N LEU A 687 3.79 25.28 14.66
CA LEU A 687 4.68 25.00 15.79
C LEU A 687 4.06 24.04 16.82
N VAL A 688 2.78 23.66 16.68
CA VAL A 688 2.12 22.69 17.56
C VAL A 688 2.00 21.36 16.82
N ALA A 689 2.67 20.33 17.35
CA ALA A 689 2.56 18.98 16.82
C ALA A 689 1.16 18.43 17.10
N ASP A 690 0.50 17.88 16.07
CA ASP A 690 -0.77 17.18 16.22
C ASP A 690 -0.58 15.65 16.22
N ALA A 691 0.50 15.17 15.62
CA ALA A 691 0.85 13.76 15.51
C ALA A 691 2.38 13.59 15.41
N ALA A 692 2.86 12.35 15.44
CA ALA A 692 4.27 12.02 15.26
C ALA A 692 4.47 11.11 14.05
N LEU A 693 5.43 11.45 13.19
CA LEU A 693 5.91 10.57 12.13
C LEU A 693 6.96 9.61 12.70
N VAL A 694 6.74 8.31 12.55
CA VAL A 694 7.73 7.27 12.89
C VAL A 694 8.70 7.12 11.72
N VAL A 695 9.97 7.36 11.97
CA VAL A 695 11.03 7.37 10.97
C VAL A 695 12.09 6.33 11.29
N GLU A 696 12.31 5.40 10.37
CA GLU A 696 13.29 4.31 10.53
C GLU A 696 14.44 4.48 9.52
N LEU A 697 15.69 4.31 9.98
CA LEU A 697 16.85 4.31 9.10
C LEU A 697 16.93 2.97 8.36
N LEU A 698 16.89 3.00 7.04
CA LEU A 698 17.01 1.82 6.19
C LEU A 698 18.48 1.48 5.91
N GLU A 699 18.72 0.24 5.47
CA GLU A 699 20.04 -0.26 5.06
C GLU A 699 20.66 0.55 3.90
N SER A 700 19.82 1.18 3.07
CA SER A 700 20.24 2.09 2.01
C SER A 700 20.86 3.40 2.53
N GLY A 701 20.74 3.68 3.82
CA GLY A 701 21.17 4.94 4.43
C GLY A 701 20.13 6.06 4.34
N ASN A 702 18.97 5.82 3.74
CA ASN A 702 17.84 6.75 3.73
C ASN A 702 16.87 6.45 4.88
N TYR A 703 16.10 7.46 5.26
CA TYR A 703 15.01 7.33 6.21
C TYR A 703 13.69 6.99 5.53
N GLU A 704 12.94 6.06 6.09
CA GLU A 704 11.55 5.78 5.71
C GLU A 704 10.58 6.23 6.81
N GLY A 705 9.60 7.05 6.44
CA GLY A 705 8.47 7.37 7.32
C GLY A 705 7.48 6.21 7.33
N GLN A 706 7.59 5.32 8.30
CA GLN A 706 6.84 4.05 8.39
C GLN A 706 5.34 4.27 8.58
N THR A 707 4.98 5.11 9.55
CA THR A 707 3.59 5.33 9.97
C THR A 707 3.48 6.65 10.75
N VAL A 708 2.24 7.09 11.00
CA VAL A 708 1.94 8.15 11.97
C VAL A 708 1.40 7.53 13.27
N LEU A 709 1.73 8.17 14.39
CA LEU A 709 1.21 7.88 15.73
C LEU A 709 0.50 9.11 16.29
N THR A 710 -0.52 8.88 17.12
CA THR A 710 -1.06 9.97 17.96
C THR A 710 -0.02 10.38 19.00
N LEU A 711 -0.07 11.62 19.50
CA LEU A 711 0.86 12.07 20.55
C LEU A 711 0.89 11.14 21.80
N PRO A 712 -0.24 10.63 22.33
CA PRO A 712 -0.19 9.63 23.40
C PRO A 712 0.58 8.36 23.03
N GLN A 713 0.39 7.82 21.83
CA GLN A 713 1.12 6.64 21.36
C GLN A 713 2.61 6.94 21.22
N ALA A 714 2.94 8.07 20.58
CA ALA A 714 4.31 8.53 20.40
C ALA A 714 5.04 8.72 21.74
N PHE A 715 4.37 9.26 22.76
CA PHE A 715 4.96 9.43 24.08
C PHE A 715 5.24 8.09 24.76
N VAL A 716 4.32 7.14 24.66
CA VAL A 716 4.50 5.78 25.19
C VAL A 716 5.71 5.10 24.54
N ASP A 717 5.85 5.22 23.22
CA ASP A 717 6.94 4.62 22.45
C ASP A 717 8.29 5.33 22.70
N ALA A 718 8.29 6.65 22.88
CA ALA A 718 9.49 7.43 23.21
C ALA A 718 10.00 7.11 24.63
N ARG A 719 9.08 6.95 25.59
CA ARG A 719 9.42 6.74 27.00
C ARG A 719 10.21 5.46 27.23
N CYS A 720 10.14 4.47 26.32
CA CYS A 720 10.89 3.22 26.39
C CYS A 720 12.40 3.40 26.56
N ILE A 721 12.99 4.45 25.98
CA ILE A 721 14.44 4.70 26.08
C ILE A 721 14.74 5.63 27.24
N ALA A 722 14.10 6.79 27.27
CA ALA A 722 14.27 7.82 28.27
C ALA A 722 13.02 8.68 28.35
N ARG A 723 12.87 9.44 29.43
CA ARG A 723 11.86 10.50 29.49
C ARG A 723 12.10 11.48 28.34
N PRO A 724 11.11 11.72 27.46
CA PRO A 724 11.28 12.67 26.37
C PRO A 724 11.59 14.06 26.94
N ALA A 725 12.74 14.62 26.56
CA ALA A 725 13.13 15.98 26.94
C ALA A 725 12.63 17.05 25.94
N SER A 726 11.81 16.64 24.98
CA SER A 726 11.34 17.50 23.89
C SER A 726 10.12 18.33 24.30
N GLU A 727 10.06 19.58 23.86
CA GLU A 727 9.01 20.53 24.26
C GLU A 727 7.64 20.20 23.64
N TRP A 728 7.62 19.48 22.52
CA TRP A 728 6.39 19.15 21.79
C TRP A 728 5.75 17.83 22.21
N LEU A 729 6.53 16.88 22.75
CA LEU A 729 6.06 15.55 23.13
C LEU A 729 6.01 15.39 24.64
N ARG A 730 5.03 16.03 25.26
CA ARG A 730 4.79 16.01 26.71
C ARG A 730 3.30 15.85 27.03
N PRO A 731 2.92 15.16 28.12
CA PRO A 731 1.55 15.09 28.55
C PRO A 731 0.99 16.49 28.84
N PRO A 732 -0.28 16.77 28.54
CA PRO A 732 -0.91 18.07 28.80
C PRO A 732 -0.87 18.41 30.30
N SER A 733 -0.46 19.64 30.64
CA SER A 733 -0.32 20.12 32.03
C SER A 733 -1.57 19.93 32.85
#